data_AF-A0A950S2D1-F1
#
_entry.id   AF-A0A950S2D1-F1
#
_cell.length_a   1.000
_cell.length_b   1.000
_cell.length_c   1.000
_cell.angle_alpha   90.00
_cell.angle_beta   90.00
_cell.angle_gamma   90.00
#
_symmetry.space_group_name_H-M   'P 1'
#
loop_
_entity.id
_entity.type
_entity.pdbx_description
1 polymer ?
#
loop_
_entity_poly.entity_id
_entity_poly.type
_entity_poly.pdbx_seq_one_letter_code
_entity_poly.pdbx_strand_id
1 'polypeptide(L)'
;MKRFAAAAFAILFARIACAESVTVRVAETVTIEIAGTTAAYAVDPAIADVTTASGGRVTITGRSAGTTQIIAITAGGTRAYLVTIAPPVAQRLPAALATNAPIARADVRYAGGAHQIQSAFDVFTTDGERRSQFHLLNVHYLADSFGRSTNAIPSIYYRTTSAHRELTLFDDIIDLSPLTVRSTQVRGVHLLDGPLELHAGYAASTMYEDLFLPADKRWMASAGYGIDRGHFRWIPSAYAFLSEPRGTAAKRGAVASLAAEYRDGDTLLARGEMAASRGVAGSGEVRYQTERDQLRGRLFYKPNDFPTLGLSDLPGVHGEIDWNRRATQRLSVDSYATFDRTKIAAFDQSVAVSNVAMRYALTPHVSVLTGADSSVVRSGTNASIRTIGIPAGVAYDAQRFGAAASYRLLDNSQTSRLGDTLRLSGRAGSGGFTVNAWVERQRRAPSLDLIFHDTPGLELALLRLGITVRTPEDLARVLRDNAALINLGYIDGVTVNLTPRRVQSGIDAAFNSADTRNQLRLHAVVDRSEGVASTQNSMLATLSYTRRLMVSTDIYASYSRWRTSFALRTVDGSAVEAGVRHRFDGLPQFLQRAGTIEGVVFLDPQQRGVADPTTTTPLEGIVVMLDDTRSTRTEKTGAYAFRDVPPGRHRVSAKAGASKPAYFTTPSTAELNAPGRADFGLVWSPARIIGRVASDANLGIAGAVINARTTKGADMSATTDSEGGFVLAGPAGEYTIDLAAESLPAGYVFRGAKRVVNAPADQPLTVAFQVEALRSVSGTVSGGPAEIRIEPLGLTVTSDTAGGFVFRSLPPGTFTITARRGGRVASSTVTVPVEPAVLNTSLTFAETAPPAAAAVVAPQNVPAAVRAFFVQLGAFSEARNAEQLVERIARTGTRAESTKTGQLILVRVGPYPSRAEAAKTIAQLRQKGFDAIVTR
;
A
#
# COMPACT_ATOMS: atom_id res chain seq x y z
N MET A 1 6.35 71.66 -17.01
CA MET A 1 6.72 70.21 -16.96
C MET A 1 7.88 69.98 -15.97
N LYS A 2 7.62 69.98 -14.64
CA LYS A 2 8.63 69.66 -13.60
C LYS A 2 8.03 68.87 -12.40
N ARG A 3 6.96 68.09 -12.64
CA ARG A 3 6.25 67.29 -11.61
C ARG A 3 6.07 65.79 -11.94
N PHE A 4 6.65 65.31 -13.04
CA PHE A 4 6.60 63.89 -13.45
C PHE A 4 7.95 63.15 -13.34
N ALA A 5 9.06 63.85 -13.05
CA ALA A 5 10.38 63.23 -12.91
C ALA A 5 10.70 62.76 -11.47
N ALA A 6 9.89 63.12 -10.47
CA ALA A 6 10.12 62.75 -9.07
C ALA A 6 9.56 61.36 -8.69
N ALA A 7 8.72 60.76 -9.54
CA ALA A 7 8.07 59.47 -9.27
C ALA A 7 8.97 58.24 -9.49
N ALA A 8 10.13 58.41 -10.13
CA ALA A 8 11.01 57.31 -10.55
C ALA A 8 12.20 57.03 -9.62
N PHE A 9 12.38 57.79 -8.53
CA PHE A 9 13.52 57.65 -7.61
C PHE A 9 13.14 57.23 -6.18
N ALA A 10 11.86 56.88 -5.96
CA ALA A 10 11.30 56.48 -4.66
C ALA A 10 11.18 54.95 -4.49
N ILE A 11 12.13 54.20 -5.06
CA ILE A 11 12.17 52.71 -5.01
C ILE A 11 13.09 52.20 -3.87
N LEU A 12 13.79 53.10 -3.16
CA LEU A 12 14.47 52.79 -1.90
C LEU A 12 13.62 53.24 -0.69
N PHE A 13 13.71 52.47 0.40
CA PHE A 13 12.98 52.63 1.68
C PHE A 13 11.47 52.32 1.68
N ALA A 14 11.12 51.08 1.31
CA ALA A 14 10.00 50.43 1.98
C ALA A 14 10.39 50.08 3.43
N ARG A 15 9.61 50.57 4.40
CA ARG A 15 9.59 50.13 5.81
C ARG A 15 8.17 49.58 6.12
N ILE A 16 7.99 49.03 7.34
CA ILE A 16 6.72 48.66 8.02
C ILE A 16 6.31 47.17 7.88
N ALA A 17 6.21 46.44 9.02
CA ALA A 17 6.70 45.05 9.02
C ALA A 17 6.42 44.07 10.25
N CYS A 18 5.21 43.67 10.64
CA CYS A 18 4.91 42.63 11.70
C CYS A 18 5.68 41.28 11.70
N ALA A 19 5.31 40.36 12.61
CA ALA A 19 6.04 39.11 12.90
C ALA A 19 5.50 37.81 12.24
N GLU A 20 6.42 36.87 12.00
CA GLU A 20 6.20 35.56 11.37
C GLU A 20 5.27 34.65 12.19
N SER A 21 4.25 34.09 11.51
CA SER A 21 3.29 33.15 12.10
C SER A 21 3.64 31.70 11.73
N VAL A 22 4.13 30.90 12.68
CA VAL A 22 4.48 29.50 12.43
C VAL A 22 3.33 28.59 12.86
N THR A 23 2.62 28.00 11.91
CA THR A 23 1.60 26.99 12.20
C THR A 23 2.26 25.63 12.33
N VAL A 24 2.18 25.03 13.52
CA VAL A 24 2.62 23.66 13.83
C VAL A 24 1.39 22.87 14.30
N ARG A 25 1.46 21.56 14.45
CA ARG A 25 0.33 20.73 14.94
C ARG A 25 0.65 19.98 16.22
N VAL A 26 -0.38 19.56 16.94
CA VAL A 26 -0.21 18.68 18.12
C VAL A 26 0.57 17.41 17.72
N ALA A 27 1.63 17.12 18.46
CA ALA A 27 2.60 16.06 18.22
C ALA A 27 3.32 16.09 16.85
N GLU A 28 3.26 17.21 16.13
CA GLU A 28 4.18 17.53 15.03
C GLU A 28 5.41 18.25 15.58
N THR A 29 6.54 18.10 14.89
CA THR A 29 7.80 18.78 15.21
C THR A 29 8.30 19.54 13.99
N VAL A 30 8.31 20.87 14.06
CA VAL A 30 8.82 21.76 13.01
C VAL A 30 10.13 22.38 13.49
N THR A 31 11.14 22.42 12.62
CA THR A 31 12.39 23.15 12.91
C THR A 31 12.49 24.36 12.00
N ILE A 32 12.62 25.53 12.61
CA ILE A 32 12.89 26.80 11.93
C ILE A 32 14.33 27.24 12.19
N GLU A 33 14.96 27.91 11.24
CA GLU A 33 16.29 28.50 11.42
C GLU A 33 16.14 29.98 11.78
N ILE A 34 16.50 30.34 13.02
CA ILE A 34 16.51 31.73 13.50
C ILE A 34 17.97 32.08 13.78
N ALA A 35 18.58 32.83 12.86
CA ALA A 35 20.00 33.12 12.89
C ALA A 35 20.43 33.79 14.21
N GLY A 36 21.60 33.37 14.72
CA GLY A 36 22.15 33.87 15.98
C GLY A 36 21.43 33.40 17.26
N THR A 37 20.44 32.50 17.16
CA THR A 37 19.74 31.95 18.33
C THR A 37 20.65 31.04 19.17
N THR A 38 20.62 31.23 20.49
CA THR A 38 21.40 30.48 21.50
C THR A 38 20.53 29.75 22.54
N ALA A 39 19.24 30.07 22.61
CA ALA A 39 18.20 29.34 23.35
C ALA A 39 16.81 29.71 22.78
N ALA A 40 15.74 29.01 23.15
CA ALA A 40 14.37 29.45 22.87
C ALA A 40 13.39 28.71 23.79
N TYR A 41 12.28 29.36 24.15
CA TYR A 41 11.21 28.76 24.97
C TYR A 41 9.82 29.20 24.50
N ALA A 42 8.78 28.40 24.75
CA ALA A 42 7.39 28.82 24.57
C ALA A 42 6.87 29.49 25.85
N VAL A 43 6.06 30.55 25.70
CA VAL A 43 5.41 31.24 26.83
C VAL A 43 4.40 30.31 27.52
N ASP A 44 3.59 29.61 26.74
CA ASP A 44 2.79 28.47 27.22
C ASP A 44 3.43 27.14 26.76
N PRO A 45 3.96 26.33 27.69
CA PRO A 45 4.58 25.03 27.41
C PRO A 45 3.56 23.89 27.21
N ALA A 46 2.33 24.05 27.70
CA ALA A 46 1.26 23.07 27.51
C ALA A 46 0.71 23.16 26.08
N ILE A 47 0.82 24.32 25.45
CA ILE A 47 0.57 24.51 24.01
C ILE A 47 1.75 24.01 23.17
N ALA A 48 3.00 24.44 23.42
CA ALA A 48 4.16 23.99 22.64
C ALA A 48 5.44 23.75 23.46
N ASP A 49 6.19 22.71 23.11
CA ASP A 49 7.57 22.48 23.55
C ASP A 49 8.56 23.15 22.59
N VAL A 50 9.71 23.59 23.09
CA VAL A 50 10.75 24.25 22.28
C VAL A 50 12.13 23.78 22.71
N THR A 51 12.93 23.38 21.74
CA THR A 51 14.32 22.97 21.94
C THR A 51 15.22 23.68 20.93
N THR A 52 16.50 23.84 21.24
CA THR A 52 17.45 24.54 20.34
C THR A 52 18.70 23.72 20.07
N ALA A 53 19.21 23.87 18.83
CA ALA A 53 20.34 23.14 18.30
C ALA A 53 21.38 24.08 17.67
N SER A 54 22.61 23.58 17.51
CA SER A 54 23.74 24.34 16.97
C SER A 54 23.43 24.99 15.61
N GLY A 55 23.77 26.28 15.49
CA GLY A 55 23.56 27.08 14.28
C GLY A 55 22.32 27.96 14.30
N GLY A 56 21.54 27.98 15.38
CA GLY A 56 20.30 28.76 15.49
C GLY A 56 19.04 28.02 15.06
N ARG A 57 19.09 26.68 14.98
CA ARG A 57 17.91 25.85 14.72
C ARG A 57 17.04 25.77 15.98
N VAL A 58 15.79 26.17 15.84
CA VAL A 58 14.76 26.12 16.87
C VAL A 58 13.74 25.05 16.49
N THR A 59 13.68 23.98 17.28
CA THR A 59 12.84 22.82 17.06
C THR A 59 11.62 22.88 17.99
N ILE A 60 10.48 23.22 17.40
CA ILE A 60 9.18 23.41 18.02
C ILE A 60 8.43 22.07 17.97
N THR A 61 7.83 21.63 19.08
CA THR A 61 6.93 20.45 19.10
C THR A 61 5.58 20.83 19.68
N GLY A 62 4.49 20.72 18.91
CA GLY A 62 3.16 21.05 19.41
C GLY A 62 2.70 20.07 20.49
N ARG A 63 2.16 20.57 21.61
CA ARG A 63 1.68 19.76 22.74
C ARG A 63 0.16 19.79 22.92
N SER A 64 -0.50 20.93 22.77
CA SER A 64 -1.96 21.02 22.71
C SER A 64 -2.39 22.13 21.77
N ALA A 65 -3.61 22.04 21.24
CA ALA A 65 -4.08 22.99 20.24
C ALA A 65 -4.40 24.34 20.88
N GLY A 66 -3.92 25.42 20.27
CA GLY A 66 -3.97 26.78 20.79
C GLY A 66 -2.89 27.64 20.17
N THR A 67 -2.79 28.91 20.57
CA THR A 67 -1.72 29.80 20.10
C THR A 67 -0.84 30.21 21.27
N THR A 68 0.47 30.04 21.11
CA THR A 68 1.50 30.41 22.09
C THR A 68 2.53 31.30 21.40
N GLN A 69 3.34 32.02 22.18
CA GLN A 69 4.49 32.74 21.64
C GLN A 69 5.77 31.95 21.91
N ILE A 70 6.68 31.91 20.94
CA ILE A 70 8.03 31.40 21.15
C ILE A 70 9.00 32.57 21.25
N ILE A 71 9.69 32.66 22.38
CA ILE A 71 10.73 33.64 22.64
C ILE A 71 12.07 33.02 22.20
N ALA A 72 12.48 33.36 20.98
CA ALA A 72 13.81 33.01 20.47
C ALA A 72 14.86 33.97 21.03
N ILE A 73 15.90 33.41 21.63
CA ILE A 73 16.95 34.13 22.35
C ILE A 73 18.18 34.25 21.46
N THR A 74 18.41 35.43 20.89
CA THR A 74 19.62 35.72 20.10
C THR A 74 20.65 36.50 20.92
N ALA A 75 21.89 36.55 20.46
CA ALA A 75 22.92 37.40 21.07
C ALA A 75 22.58 38.90 21.02
N GLY A 76 21.77 39.34 20.05
CA GLY A 76 21.33 40.72 19.88
C GLY A 76 20.04 41.09 20.64
N GLY A 77 19.36 40.11 21.23
CA GLY A 77 18.09 40.32 21.94
C GLY A 77 17.09 39.17 21.74
N THR A 78 15.91 39.32 22.33
CA THR A 78 14.77 38.39 22.18
C THR A 78 13.92 38.73 20.96
N ARG A 79 13.57 37.72 20.16
CA ARG A 79 12.56 37.80 19.11
C ARG A 79 11.35 36.94 19.51
N ALA A 80 10.13 37.46 19.35
CA ALA A 80 8.90 36.71 19.63
C ALA A 80 8.26 36.25 18.31
N TYR A 81 7.94 34.96 18.23
CA TYR A 81 7.27 34.34 17.08
C TYR A 81 5.88 33.87 17.51
N LEU A 82 4.85 34.20 16.73
CA LEU A 82 3.49 33.73 17.03
C LEU A 82 3.31 32.31 16.48
N VAL A 83 3.02 31.36 17.36
CA VAL A 83 2.97 29.94 17.00
C VAL A 83 1.58 29.38 17.30
N THR A 84 0.83 29.14 16.23
CA THR A 84 -0.46 28.47 16.30
C THR A 84 -0.24 26.97 16.21
N ILE A 85 -0.45 26.27 17.33
CA ILE A 85 -0.56 24.82 17.35
C ILE A 85 -1.98 24.48 16.92
N ALA A 86 -2.14 24.15 15.65
CA ALA A 86 -3.40 23.64 15.13
C ALA A 86 -3.70 22.22 15.69
N PRO A 87 -4.96 21.76 15.62
CA PRO A 87 -5.28 20.36 15.86
C PRO A 87 -4.38 19.41 15.06
N PRO A 88 -4.12 18.20 15.60
CA PRO A 88 -3.43 17.16 14.84
C PRO A 88 -4.21 16.90 13.55
N VAL A 89 -3.53 17.06 12.41
CA VAL A 89 -3.95 16.57 11.10
C VAL A 89 -2.99 15.43 10.81
N ALA A 90 -3.48 14.31 10.27
CA ALA A 90 -2.63 13.13 10.12
C ALA A 90 -1.35 13.48 9.33
N GLN A 91 -0.20 13.18 9.93
CA GLN A 91 1.11 13.48 9.35
C GLN A 91 1.15 12.93 7.93
N ARG A 92 1.35 13.80 6.93
CA ARG A 92 1.49 13.39 5.52
C ARG A 92 2.54 12.27 5.46
N LEU A 93 2.14 11.08 5.00
CA LEU A 93 3.05 9.95 4.89
C LEU A 93 4.29 10.39 4.09
N PRO A 94 5.51 10.23 4.63
CA PRO A 94 6.73 10.46 3.86
C PRO A 94 6.67 9.66 2.56
N ALA A 95 7.08 10.26 1.44
CA ALA A 95 6.93 9.61 0.12
C ALA A 95 7.60 8.22 0.03
N ALA A 96 8.64 7.98 0.83
CA ALA A 96 9.30 6.69 0.99
C ALA A 96 8.45 5.58 1.67
N LEU A 97 7.25 5.91 2.19
CA LEU A 97 6.28 4.99 2.78
C LEU A 97 4.99 4.89 1.94
N ALA A 98 5.01 5.34 0.68
CA ALA A 98 3.88 5.23 -0.25
C ALA A 98 3.73 3.81 -0.81
N THR A 99 3.40 2.84 0.06
CA THR A 99 2.94 1.51 -0.35
C THR A 99 1.50 1.56 -0.82
N ASN A 100 1.13 0.71 -1.79
CA ASN A 100 -0.29 0.51 -2.16
C ASN A 100 -1.11 -0.13 -1.02
N ALA A 101 -0.46 -0.72 -0.02
CA ALA A 101 -1.13 -1.19 1.19
C ALA A 101 -1.67 0.00 2.00
N PRO A 102 -2.94 -0.02 2.43
CA PRO A 102 -3.50 1.03 3.29
C PRO A 102 -2.82 1.02 4.66
N ILE A 103 -2.69 2.19 5.28
CA ILE A 103 -2.06 2.37 6.59
C ILE A 103 -3.05 3.09 7.50
N ALA A 104 -3.22 2.61 8.74
CA ALA A 104 -3.99 3.32 9.76
C ALA A 104 -3.12 3.66 10.98
N ARG A 105 -3.57 4.61 11.79
CA ARG A 105 -2.91 5.05 13.02
C ARG A 105 -3.94 5.40 14.07
N ALA A 106 -3.70 4.97 15.30
CA ALA A 106 -4.43 5.40 16.47
C ALA A 106 -3.48 6.08 17.46
N ASP A 107 -3.95 7.12 18.12
CA ASP A 107 -3.24 7.80 19.21
C ASP A 107 -4.27 8.08 20.32
N VAL A 108 -4.04 7.53 21.52
CA VAL A 108 -4.91 7.73 22.67
C VAL A 108 -4.08 8.33 23.80
N ARG A 109 -4.53 9.47 24.32
CA ARG A 109 -3.80 10.30 25.28
C ARG A 109 -4.70 10.75 26.43
N TYR A 110 -4.23 10.58 27.65
CA TYR A 110 -4.73 11.28 28.82
C TYR A 110 -3.93 12.57 29.04
N ALA A 111 -4.61 13.69 29.27
CA ALA A 111 -4.02 14.98 29.63
C ALA A 111 -4.66 15.47 30.93
N GLY A 112 -4.03 15.13 32.07
CA GLY A 112 -4.59 15.32 33.40
C GLY A 112 -4.77 16.78 33.80
N GLY A 113 -3.94 17.70 33.30
CA GLY A 113 -4.06 19.14 33.57
C GLY A 113 -5.36 19.78 33.06
N ALA A 114 -6.07 19.12 32.15
CA ALA A 114 -7.39 19.52 31.65
C ALA A 114 -8.42 18.38 31.80
N HIS A 115 -8.13 17.37 32.64
CA HIS A 115 -8.95 16.19 32.90
C HIS A 115 -9.62 15.57 31.65
N GLN A 116 -8.87 15.49 30.54
CA GLN A 116 -9.40 15.06 29.24
C GLN A 116 -8.69 13.82 28.69
N ILE A 117 -9.43 13.02 27.93
CA ILE A 117 -8.91 11.94 27.06
C ILE A 117 -9.06 12.41 25.61
N GLN A 118 -7.96 12.37 24.86
CA GLN A 118 -7.92 12.67 23.43
C GLN A 118 -7.72 11.37 22.66
N SER A 119 -8.53 11.13 21.64
CA SER A 119 -8.43 9.98 20.75
C SER A 119 -8.35 10.47 19.30
N ALA A 120 -7.22 10.23 18.65
CA ALA A 120 -7.03 10.52 17.23
C ALA A 120 -6.96 9.21 16.43
N PHE A 121 -7.64 9.18 15.29
CA PHE A 121 -7.62 8.06 14.36
C PHE A 121 -7.44 8.55 12.92
N ASP A 122 -6.40 8.03 12.27
CA ASP A 122 -6.02 8.37 10.91
C ASP A 122 -6.05 7.12 10.01
N VAL A 123 -6.50 7.28 8.77
CA VAL A 123 -6.44 6.25 7.72
C VAL A 123 -5.90 6.88 6.44
N PHE A 124 -4.99 6.18 5.78
CA PHE A 124 -4.47 6.49 4.45
C PHE A 124 -4.70 5.31 3.52
N THR A 125 -5.21 5.57 2.32
CA THR A 125 -5.32 4.58 1.24
C THR A 125 -4.76 5.15 -0.07
N THR A 126 -4.23 4.28 -0.92
CA THR A 126 -3.76 4.63 -2.28
C THR A 126 -4.38 3.63 -3.26
N ASP A 127 -4.98 4.16 -4.32
CA ASP A 127 -5.73 3.43 -5.35
C ASP A 127 -5.31 4.00 -6.72
N GLY A 128 -4.29 3.38 -7.33
CA GLY A 128 -3.58 3.97 -8.46
C GLY A 128 -2.95 5.33 -8.09
N GLU A 129 -3.26 6.36 -8.87
CA GLU A 129 -2.84 7.75 -8.57
C GLU A 129 -3.68 8.43 -7.48
N ARG A 130 -4.84 7.85 -7.12
CA ARG A 130 -5.75 8.44 -6.14
C ARG A 130 -5.28 8.11 -4.73
N ARG A 131 -5.05 9.14 -3.92
CA ARG A 131 -4.83 9.01 -2.47
C ARG A 131 -6.08 9.47 -1.73
N SER A 132 -6.48 8.73 -0.70
CA SER A 132 -7.56 9.14 0.20
C SER A 132 -7.09 9.08 1.64
N GLN A 133 -7.59 10.00 2.45
CA GLN A 133 -7.19 10.20 3.84
C GLN A 133 -8.43 10.50 4.68
N PHE A 134 -8.67 9.70 5.70
CA PHE A 134 -9.66 10.00 6.75
C PHE A 134 -8.91 10.38 8.03
N HIS A 135 -9.46 11.35 8.75
CA HIS A 135 -8.98 11.76 10.06
C HIS A 135 -10.17 12.04 10.98
N LEU A 136 -10.04 11.62 12.23
CA LEU A 136 -10.95 11.95 13.32
C LEU A 136 -10.14 12.24 14.58
N LEU A 137 -10.39 13.38 15.21
CA LEU A 137 -10.00 13.71 16.58
C LEU A 137 -11.26 13.84 17.43
N ASN A 138 -11.38 12.98 18.44
CA ASN A 138 -12.34 13.14 19.53
C ASN A 138 -11.62 13.60 20.81
N VAL A 139 -12.28 14.46 21.58
CA VAL A 139 -11.88 14.85 22.93
C VAL A 139 -13.04 14.56 23.87
N HIS A 140 -12.75 13.83 24.94
CA HIS A 140 -13.68 13.47 26.01
C HIS A 140 -13.22 14.15 27.31
N TYR A 141 -14.00 15.11 27.81
CA TYR A 141 -13.75 15.77 29.07
C TYR A 141 -14.37 14.96 30.20
N LEU A 142 -13.56 14.52 31.17
CA LEU A 142 -14.02 13.72 32.31
C LEU A 142 -14.82 14.57 33.31
N ALA A 143 -14.49 15.86 33.40
CA ALA A 143 -15.30 16.89 34.05
C ALA A 143 -15.05 18.24 33.35
N ASP A 144 -16.13 18.89 32.91
CA ASP A 144 -16.11 20.30 32.51
C ASP A 144 -16.17 21.24 33.73
N SER A 145 -16.17 22.55 33.48
CA SER A 145 -16.26 23.59 34.52
C SER A 145 -17.54 23.55 35.38
N PHE A 146 -18.51 22.69 35.04
CA PHE A 146 -19.77 22.48 35.74
C PHE A 146 -19.92 21.03 36.25
N GLY A 147 -18.85 20.22 36.22
CA GLY A 147 -18.83 18.85 36.72
C GLY A 147 -19.51 17.81 35.81
N ARG A 148 -19.73 18.12 34.52
CA ARG A 148 -20.35 17.21 33.55
C ARG A 148 -19.29 16.62 32.61
N SER A 149 -19.46 15.37 32.18
CA SER A 149 -18.61 14.81 31.12
C SER A 149 -19.15 15.20 29.75
N THR A 150 -18.30 15.71 28.86
CA THR A 150 -18.71 16.20 27.52
C THR A 150 -17.80 15.63 26.43
N ASN A 151 -18.30 15.60 25.19
CA ASN A 151 -17.61 15.05 24.02
C ASN A 151 -17.56 16.08 22.89
N ALA A 152 -16.36 16.34 22.37
CA ALA A 152 -16.13 17.20 21.21
C ALA A 152 -15.48 16.42 20.06
N ILE A 153 -15.65 16.91 18.83
CA ILE A 153 -14.88 16.50 17.65
C ILE A 153 -14.23 17.78 17.07
N PRO A 154 -13.02 18.16 17.54
CA PRO A 154 -12.39 19.42 17.13
C PRO A 154 -11.71 19.35 15.76
N SER A 155 -11.49 18.15 15.24
CA SER A 155 -11.16 17.93 13.83
C SER A 155 -11.76 16.61 13.34
N ILE A 156 -12.39 16.65 12.18
CA ILE A 156 -12.76 15.49 11.38
C ILE A 156 -12.64 15.91 9.90
N TYR A 157 -12.03 15.08 9.06
CA TYR A 157 -12.06 15.31 7.62
C TYR A 157 -11.91 14.04 6.80
N TYR A 158 -12.42 14.10 5.57
CA TYR A 158 -12.13 13.14 4.53
C TYR A 158 -11.58 13.87 3.31
N ARG A 159 -10.30 13.63 3.00
CA ARG A 159 -9.57 14.23 1.89
C ARG A 159 -9.32 13.19 0.80
N THR A 160 -9.50 13.56 -0.45
CA THR A 160 -9.14 12.73 -1.61
C THR A 160 -8.37 13.57 -2.62
N THR A 161 -7.18 13.11 -3.00
CA THR A 161 -6.25 13.79 -3.92
C THR A 161 -5.97 12.88 -5.12
N SER A 162 -5.98 13.46 -6.33
CA SER A 162 -5.52 12.86 -7.59
C SER A 162 -4.55 13.80 -8.30
N ALA A 163 -4.08 13.46 -9.50
CA ALA A 163 -3.12 14.25 -10.27
C ALA A 163 -3.52 15.72 -10.49
N HIS A 164 -4.83 16.04 -10.52
CA HIS A 164 -5.33 17.40 -10.78
C HIS A 164 -6.34 17.91 -9.74
N ARG A 165 -6.86 17.06 -8.85
CA ARG A 165 -8.00 17.41 -7.98
C ARG A 165 -7.77 17.00 -6.53
N GLU A 166 -7.99 17.93 -5.61
CA GLU A 166 -8.07 17.66 -4.17
C GLU A 166 -9.44 18.09 -3.63
N LEU A 167 -10.13 17.19 -2.93
CA LEU A 167 -11.41 17.45 -2.29
C LEU A 167 -11.30 17.08 -0.81
N THR A 168 -11.43 18.08 0.08
CA THR A 168 -11.60 17.87 1.53
C THR A 168 -13.06 18.10 1.91
N LEU A 169 -13.63 17.15 2.63
CA LEU A 169 -14.94 17.26 3.30
C LEU A 169 -14.72 17.44 4.80
N PHE A 170 -15.58 18.25 5.42
CA PHE A 170 -15.49 18.71 6.81
C PHE A 170 -14.32 19.67 7.03
N ASP A 171 -13.38 19.40 7.93
CA ASP A 171 -12.38 20.38 8.36
C ASP A 171 -11.18 20.50 7.41
N ASP A 172 -10.89 21.71 6.93
CA ASP A 172 -9.57 22.05 6.38
C ASP A 172 -9.04 23.37 6.97
N ILE A 173 -7.73 23.57 6.90
CA ILE A 173 -7.09 24.85 7.28
C ILE A 173 -6.72 25.59 5.99
N ILE A 174 -7.46 26.64 5.68
CA ILE A 174 -7.32 27.40 4.44
C ILE A 174 -6.56 28.71 4.66
N ASP A 175 -5.68 29.05 3.72
CA ASP A 175 -4.82 30.23 3.76
C ASP A 175 -4.90 30.97 2.40
N LEU A 176 -6.12 31.43 2.07
CA LEU A 176 -6.47 31.92 0.74
C LEU A 176 -5.86 33.30 0.45
N SER A 177 -5.93 34.18 1.46
CA SER A 177 -5.65 35.61 1.31
C SER A 177 -5.06 36.18 2.60
N PRO A 178 -3.94 36.93 2.52
CA PRO A 178 -3.43 37.74 3.63
C PRO A 178 -4.42 38.80 4.17
N LEU A 179 -5.54 39.06 3.47
CA LEU A 179 -6.47 40.15 3.76
C LEU A 179 -7.80 39.68 4.38
N THR A 180 -8.31 38.50 4.00
CA THR A 180 -9.66 38.06 4.35
C THR A 180 -9.73 36.81 5.24
N VAL A 181 -8.93 35.79 4.92
CA VAL A 181 -8.89 34.46 5.55
C VAL A 181 -7.46 33.92 5.52
N ARG A 182 -6.75 34.09 6.64
CA ARG A 182 -5.39 33.56 6.84
C ARG A 182 -5.41 32.35 7.78
N SER A 183 -4.78 31.26 7.37
CA SER A 183 -4.51 30.04 8.15
C SER A 183 -5.67 29.57 9.06
N THR A 184 -6.91 29.68 8.58
CA THR A 184 -8.11 29.51 9.41
C THR A 184 -8.71 28.12 9.21
N GLN A 185 -9.05 27.42 10.31
CA GLN A 185 -9.83 26.18 10.24
C GLN A 185 -11.29 26.51 9.88
N VAL A 186 -11.76 25.91 8.78
CA VAL A 186 -13.14 26.01 8.30
C VAL A 186 -13.69 24.61 8.15
N ARG A 187 -14.92 24.39 8.65
CA ARG A 187 -15.67 23.15 8.51
C ARG A 187 -16.69 23.27 7.38
N GLY A 188 -16.53 22.50 6.32
CA GLY A 188 -17.45 22.52 5.18
C GLY A 188 -17.01 21.63 4.00
N VAL A 189 -16.87 22.23 2.82
CA VAL A 189 -16.44 21.57 1.58
C VAL A 189 -15.36 22.42 0.92
N HIS A 190 -14.27 21.77 0.52
CA HIS A 190 -13.06 22.38 -0.02
C HIS A 190 -12.66 21.63 -1.29
N LEU A 191 -12.61 22.30 -2.42
CA LEU A 191 -12.32 21.70 -3.73
C LEU A 191 -11.27 22.52 -4.47
N LEU A 192 -10.14 21.89 -4.75
CA LEU A 192 -9.11 22.32 -5.70
C LEU A 192 -9.25 21.42 -6.94
N ASP A 193 -9.48 22.00 -8.12
CA ASP A 193 -9.62 21.27 -9.39
C ASP A 193 -8.82 22.00 -10.47
N GLY A 194 -7.54 21.63 -10.61
CA GLY A 194 -6.54 22.31 -11.43
C GLY A 194 -6.37 23.79 -11.03
N PRO A 195 -6.75 24.76 -11.87
CA PRO A 195 -6.71 26.18 -11.52
C PRO A 195 -7.83 26.64 -10.57
N LEU A 196 -8.93 25.89 -10.45
CA LEU A 196 -10.11 26.30 -9.69
C LEU A 196 -9.95 25.97 -8.19
N GLU A 197 -10.26 26.93 -7.32
CA GLU A 197 -10.24 26.78 -5.87
C GLU A 197 -11.59 27.23 -5.28
N LEU A 198 -12.30 26.34 -4.58
CA LEU A 198 -13.63 26.59 -4.00
C LEU A 198 -13.67 26.16 -2.54
N HIS A 199 -14.21 27.01 -1.67
CA HIS A 199 -14.48 26.66 -0.27
C HIS A 199 -15.84 27.19 0.17
N ALA A 200 -16.59 26.40 0.95
CA ALA A 200 -17.84 26.84 1.57
C ALA A 200 -18.05 26.11 2.90
N GLY A 201 -18.29 26.86 3.97
CA GLY A 201 -18.38 26.31 5.32
C GLY A 201 -18.47 27.39 6.41
N TYR A 202 -18.14 27.03 7.65
CA TYR A 202 -18.02 27.97 8.76
C TYR A 202 -16.72 27.78 9.54
N ALA A 203 -16.18 28.88 10.06
CA ALA A 203 -15.21 28.87 11.15
C ALA A 203 -15.92 29.16 12.49
N ALA A 204 -15.23 28.94 13.60
CA ALA A 204 -15.69 29.28 14.94
C ALA A 204 -14.52 29.75 15.82
N SER A 205 -14.82 30.44 16.91
CA SER A 205 -13.83 30.87 17.92
C SER A 205 -13.21 29.69 18.69
N THR A 206 -13.98 28.61 18.88
CA THR A 206 -13.47 27.30 19.28
C THR A 206 -14.18 26.20 18.47
N MET A 207 -13.46 25.11 18.21
CA MET A 207 -14.03 23.86 17.67
C MET A 207 -14.22 22.80 18.78
N TYR A 208 -14.11 23.20 20.05
CA TYR A 208 -14.03 22.29 21.21
C TYR A 208 -15.30 22.30 22.07
N GLU A 209 -16.23 23.24 21.84
CA GLU A 209 -17.47 23.38 22.63
C GLU A 209 -18.55 22.35 22.30
N ASP A 210 -18.65 21.87 21.06
CA ASP A 210 -19.76 21.01 20.63
C ASP A 210 -19.39 20.11 19.42
N LEU A 211 -20.12 19.01 19.25
CA LEU A 211 -19.79 17.92 18.31
C LEU A 211 -19.81 18.39 16.83
N PHE A 212 -20.83 19.18 16.46
CA PHE A 212 -21.04 19.69 15.11
C PHE A 212 -21.59 21.12 15.04
N LEU A 213 -21.89 21.75 16.19
CA LEU A 213 -22.69 22.98 16.25
C LEU A 213 -22.15 24.05 17.25
N PRO A 214 -20.87 24.48 17.17
CA PRO A 214 -20.32 25.50 18.06
C PRO A 214 -21.12 26.82 18.02
N ALA A 215 -21.10 27.59 19.11
CA ALA A 215 -22.02 28.71 19.31
C ALA A 215 -21.80 29.91 18.36
N ASP A 216 -20.54 30.33 18.15
CA ASP A 216 -20.18 31.48 17.31
C ASP A 216 -19.77 31.05 15.88
N LYS A 217 -20.74 30.68 15.05
CA LYS A 217 -20.49 30.25 13.66
C LYS A 217 -20.29 31.44 12.72
N ARG A 218 -19.11 31.50 12.11
CA ARG A 218 -18.70 32.51 11.15
C ARG A 218 -18.67 31.89 9.76
N TRP A 219 -19.79 32.00 9.05
CA TRP A 219 -20.01 31.39 7.74
C TRP A 219 -19.27 32.15 6.63
N MET A 220 -18.63 31.39 5.73
CA MET A 220 -18.02 31.91 4.51
C MET A 220 -18.25 31.01 3.29
N ALA A 221 -18.18 31.62 2.12
CA ALA A 221 -17.92 30.95 0.85
C ALA A 221 -16.85 31.73 0.06
N SER A 222 -16.08 31.03 -0.77
CA SER A 222 -15.07 31.64 -1.64
C SER A 222 -14.84 30.84 -2.91
N ALA A 223 -14.48 31.55 -3.98
CA ALA A 223 -14.05 31.00 -5.25
C ALA A 223 -12.84 31.77 -5.79
N GLY A 224 -11.80 31.05 -6.23
CA GLY A 224 -10.59 31.59 -6.87
C GLY A 224 -10.26 30.81 -8.13
N TYR A 225 -9.55 31.44 -9.08
CA TYR A 225 -9.13 30.79 -10.32
C TYR A 225 -7.71 31.21 -10.73
N GLY A 226 -6.77 30.28 -10.73
CA GLY A 226 -5.38 30.50 -11.14
C GLY A 226 -5.19 30.61 -12.65
N ILE A 227 -4.48 31.64 -13.09
CA ILE A 227 -4.13 31.89 -14.50
C ILE A 227 -2.60 32.04 -14.60
N ASP A 228 -1.93 30.94 -14.90
CA ASP A 228 -0.48 30.87 -15.05
C ASP A 228 -0.04 31.35 -16.45
N ARG A 229 0.97 32.23 -16.49
CA ARG A 229 1.58 32.82 -17.69
C ARG A 229 3.08 33.05 -17.47
N GLY A 230 3.89 32.06 -17.82
CA GLY A 230 5.33 32.08 -17.59
C GLY A 230 5.65 32.17 -16.10
N HIS A 231 6.42 33.18 -15.70
CA HIS A 231 6.77 33.42 -14.29
C HIS A 231 5.62 34.00 -13.44
N PHE A 232 4.50 34.42 -14.04
CA PHE A 232 3.37 35.03 -13.32
C PHE A 232 2.18 34.08 -13.17
N ARG A 233 1.54 34.09 -12.00
CA ARG A 233 0.23 33.45 -11.73
C ARG A 233 -0.74 34.50 -11.21
N TRP A 234 -1.81 34.76 -11.95
CA TRP A 234 -2.88 35.65 -11.52
C TRP A 234 -3.99 34.85 -10.84
N ILE A 235 -4.54 35.35 -9.73
CA ILE A 235 -5.58 34.68 -8.97
C ILE A 235 -6.69 35.69 -8.65
N PRO A 236 -7.60 35.98 -9.61
CA PRO A 236 -8.90 36.58 -9.30
C PRO A 236 -9.67 35.66 -8.34
N SER A 237 -10.16 36.23 -7.23
CA SER A 237 -10.97 35.51 -6.25
C SER A 237 -12.11 36.36 -5.69
N ALA A 238 -13.21 35.71 -5.30
CA ALA A 238 -14.34 36.31 -4.61
C ALA A 238 -14.60 35.58 -3.28
N TYR A 239 -14.91 36.33 -2.23
CA TYR A 239 -15.26 35.84 -0.90
C TYR A 239 -16.60 36.42 -0.47
N ALA A 240 -17.39 35.66 0.29
CA ALA A 240 -18.63 36.11 0.91
C ALA A 240 -18.64 35.70 2.38
N PHE A 241 -18.58 36.68 3.28
CA PHE A 241 -18.70 36.49 4.74
C PHE A 241 -20.13 36.80 5.16
N LEU A 242 -20.79 35.85 5.82
CA LEU A 242 -22.23 35.94 6.09
C LEU A 242 -22.56 36.32 7.54
N SER A 243 -21.65 36.08 8.48
CA SER A 243 -21.80 36.40 9.91
C SER A 243 -21.15 37.73 10.31
N GLU A 244 -21.78 38.50 11.20
CA GLU A 244 -21.23 39.70 11.85
C GLU A 244 -21.54 39.66 13.37
N PRO A 245 -20.87 38.77 14.15
CA PRO A 245 -21.10 38.63 15.59
C PRO A 245 -20.70 39.89 16.37
N ARG A 246 -21.60 40.34 17.27
CA ARG A 246 -21.45 41.56 18.08
C ARG A 246 -20.21 41.50 18.97
N GLY A 247 -19.52 42.62 19.13
CA GLY A 247 -18.33 42.75 19.98
C GLY A 247 -17.03 42.20 19.37
N THR A 248 -17.06 41.70 18.14
CA THR A 248 -15.89 41.10 17.47
C THR A 248 -15.34 42.00 16.35
N ALA A 249 -14.15 41.65 15.84
CA ALA A 249 -13.58 42.21 14.61
C ALA A 249 -14.13 41.57 13.32
N ALA A 250 -15.06 40.61 13.41
CA ALA A 250 -15.64 39.95 12.25
C ALA A 250 -16.65 40.85 11.53
N LYS A 251 -16.66 40.79 10.20
CA LYS A 251 -17.44 41.68 9.35
C LYS A 251 -18.02 40.92 8.17
N ARG A 252 -19.35 40.98 8.00
CA ARG A 252 -20.06 40.40 6.86
C ARG A 252 -20.00 41.29 5.62
N GLY A 253 -20.01 40.64 4.45
CA GLY A 253 -19.99 41.29 3.14
C GLY A 253 -19.27 40.44 2.10
N ALA A 254 -19.42 40.83 0.83
CA ALA A 254 -18.64 40.28 -0.27
C ALA A 254 -17.31 41.04 -0.42
N VAL A 255 -16.26 40.34 -0.84
CA VAL A 255 -14.95 40.89 -1.18
C VAL A 255 -14.53 40.31 -2.53
N ALA A 256 -14.14 41.17 -3.48
CA ALA A 256 -13.47 40.75 -4.69
C ALA A 256 -11.97 41.05 -4.56
N SER A 257 -11.10 40.14 -4.98
CA SER A 257 -9.65 40.31 -4.94
C SER A 257 -9.00 39.90 -6.26
N LEU A 258 -7.82 40.46 -6.51
CA LEU A 258 -6.90 39.99 -7.52
C LEU A 258 -5.52 39.85 -6.87
N ALA A 259 -5.06 38.61 -6.72
CA ALA A 259 -3.67 38.31 -6.42
C ALA A 259 -2.84 38.14 -7.71
N ALA A 260 -1.57 38.46 -7.62
CA ALA A 260 -0.55 38.26 -8.64
C ALA A 260 0.70 37.71 -7.96
N GLU A 261 1.05 36.46 -8.24
CA GLU A 261 2.30 35.84 -7.82
C GLU A 261 3.30 35.89 -8.98
N TYR A 262 4.55 36.18 -8.67
CA TYR A 262 5.71 36.07 -9.54
C TYR A 262 6.69 35.07 -8.92
N ARG A 263 7.24 34.15 -9.72
CA ARG A 263 8.21 33.14 -9.27
C ARG A 263 9.36 32.98 -10.26
N ASP A 264 10.59 33.12 -9.77
CA ASP A 264 11.83 32.87 -10.52
C ASP A 264 12.68 31.80 -9.83
N GLY A 265 12.43 30.54 -10.24
CA GLY A 265 12.90 29.34 -9.55
C GLY A 265 12.54 29.34 -8.06
N ASP A 266 13.47 28.85 -7.24
CA ASP A 266 13.42 28.98 -5.77
C ASP A 266 14.05 30.29 -5.27
N THR A 267 14.54 31.16 -6.17
CA THR A 267 15.36 32.32 -5.79
C THR A 267 14.54 33.56 -5.47
N LEU A 268 13.39 33.75 -6.11
CA LEU A 268 12.50 34.88 -5.87
C LEU A 268 11.04 34.44 -6.00
N LEU A 269 10.27 34.66 -4.94
CA LEU A 269 8.81 34.67 -4.95
C LEU A 269 8.34 36.06 -4.51
N ALA A 270 7.44 36.67 -5.27
CA ALA A 270 6.74 37.88 -4.87
C ALA A 270 5.24 37.72 -5.09
N ARG A 271 4.40 38.08 -4.11
CA ARG A 271 2.95 38.07 -4.22
C ARG A 271 2.41 39.46 -3.91
N GLY A 272 1.65 40.05 -4.82
CA GLY A 272 0.81 41.21 -4.54
C GLY A 272 -0.66 40.79 -4.53
N GLU A 273 -1.48 41.42 -3.68
CA GLU A 273 -2.93 41.20 -3.69
C GLU A 273 -3.67 42.50 -3.37
N MET A 274 -4.65 42.87 -4.20
CA MET A 274 -5.56 43.98 -3.93
C MET A 274 -6.99 43.45 -3.81
N ALA A 275 -7.73 43.95 -2.83
CA ALA A 275 -9.09 43.49 -2.55
C ALA A 275 -10.05 44.66 -2.27
N ALA A 276 -11.25 44.61 -2.87
CA ALA A 276 -12.26 45.66 -2.83
C ALA A 276 -13.55 45.15 -2.18
N SER A 277 -14.10 45.98 -1.30
CA SER A 277 -15.37 45.76 -0.59
C SER A 277 -15.86 47.12 -0.03
N ARG A 278 -16.20 47.19 1.27
CA ARG A 278 -16.41 48.43 2.04
C ARG A 278 -15.09 49.18 2.26
N GLY A 279 -14.48 49.63 1.17
CA GLY A 279 -13.11 50.14 1.10
C GLY A 279 -12.16 49.19 0.36
N VAL A 280 -10.92 49.61 0.20
CA VAL A 280 -9.85 48.85 -0.46
C VAL A 280 -8.84 48.38 0.58
N ALA A 281 -8.51 47.10 0.55
CA ALA A 281 -7.41 46.47 1.27
C ALA A 281 -6.34 46.03 0.27
N GLY A 282 -5.09 45.90 0.73
CA GLY A 282 -3.98 45.51 -0.14
C GLY A 282 -2.85 44.87 0.66
N SER A 283 -2.19 43.88 0.07
CA SER A 283 -1.03 43.21 0.64
C SER A 283 0.08 42.97 -0.39
N GLY A 284 1.29 42.82 0.12
CA GLY A 284 2.45 42.34 -0.61
C GLY A 284 3.25 41.35 0.24
N GLU A 285 3.88 40.38 -0.40
CA GLU A 285 4.87 39.47 0.18
C GLU A 285 6.05 39.35 -0.80
N VAL A 286 7.27 39.28 -0.27
CA VAL A 286 8.48 39.02 -1.04
C VAL A 286 9.37 38.04 -0.26
N ARG A 287 9.89 37.05 -0.98
CA ARG A 287 10.84 36.06 -0.48
C ARG A 287 11.94 35.91 -1.51
N TYR A 288 13.14 36.36 -1.16
CA TYR A 288 14.33 36.27 -2.00
C TYR A 288 15.40 35.45 -1.28
N GLN A 289 15.99 34.46 -1.94
CA GLN A 289 16.90 33.50 -1.34
C GLN A 289 18.03 33.11 -2.29
N THR A 290 19.26 33.22 -1.79
CA THR A 290 20.50 32.83 -2.46
C THR A 290 21.47 32.22 -1.44
N GLU A 291 22.68 31.84 -1.87
CA GLU A 291 23.75 31.37 -0.97
C GLU A 291 24.25 32.43 0.04
N ARG A 292 23.97 33.72 -0.20
CA ARG A 292 24.53 34.85 0.55
C ARG A 292 23.49 35.75 1.18
N ASP A 293 22.34 35.93 0.53
CA ASP A 293 21.23 36.76 0.99
C ASP A 293 19.96 35.93 1.14
N GLN A 294 19.30 36.09 2.29
CA GLN A 294 17.92 35.68 2.52
C GLN A 294 17.14 36.92 2.95
N LEU A 295 16.07 37.24 2.23
CA LEU A 295 15.17 38.35 2.52
C LEU A 295 13.74 37.81 2.52
N ARG A 296 13.02 38.01 3.62
CA ARG A 296 11.56 37.83 3.70
C ARG A 296 10.96 39.18 4.03
N GLY A 297 9.84 39.51 3.40
CA GLY A 297 9.08 40.71 3.74
C GLY A 297 7.62 40.56 3.39
N ARG A 298 6.76 41.25 4.14
CA ARG A 298 5.32 41.28 3.96
C ARG A 298 4.82 42.71 4.24
N LEU A 299 3.65 43.05 3.73
CA LEU A 299 2.94 44.28 4.03
C LEU A 299 1.45 43.98 3.87
N PHE A 300 0.59 44.48 4.77
CA PHE A 300 -0.84 44.54 4.50
C PHE A 300 -1.51 45.74 5.16
N TYR A 301 -2.51 46.27 4.47
CA TYR A 301 -3.41 47.31 4.96
C TYR A 301 -4.85 46.84 4.80
N LYS A 302 -5.65 46.99 5.87
CA LYS A 302 -7.07 46.62 5.90
C LYS A 302 -7.92 47.67 6.63
N PRO A 303 -8.95 48.26 5.98
CA PRO A 303 -9.91 49.16 6.62
C PRO A 303 -10.72 48.51 7.77
N ASN A 304 -11.21 49.34 8.69
CA ASN A 304 -11.91 48.90 9.91
C ASN A 304 -13.20 48.08 9.68
N ASP A 305 -13.95 48.36 8.62
CA ASP A 305 -15.20 47.68 8.27
C ASP A 305 -15.06 46.70 7.09
N PHE A 306 -13.81 46.31 6.77
CA PHE A 306 -13.52 45.38 5.69
C PHE A 306 -13.94 43.94 6.06
N PRO A 307 -14.73 43.23 5.23
CA PRO A 307 -15.22 41.90 5.58
C PRO A 307 -14.13 40.84 5.81
N THR A 308 -14.32 40.03 6.86
CA THR A 308 -13.41 38.98 7.32
C THR A 308 -14.09 38.11 8.38
N LEU A 309 -13.58 36.90 8.59
CA LEU A 309 -13.95 36.04 9.72
C LEU A 309 -13.53 36.62 11.09
N GLY A 310 -12.54 37.52 11.13
CA GLY A 310 -12.16 38.27 12.34
C GLY A 310 -11.75 37.38 13.54
N LEU A 311 -11.13 36.23 13.28
CA LEU A 311 -10.60 35.31 14.28
C LEU A 311 -9.14 35.63 14.63
N SER A 312 -8.31 35.84 13.61
CA SER A 312 -6.90 36.30 13.69
C SER A 312 -6.65 37.63 12.99
N ASP A 313 -7.53 38.04 12.09
CA ASP A 313 -7.21 39.06 11.08
C ASP A 313 -7.73 40.44 11.50
N LEU A 314 -6.92 41.20 12.23
CA LEU A 314 -7.24 42.56 12.69
C LEU A 314 -7.18 43.62 11.57
N PRO A 315 -7.95 44.72 11.66
CA PRO A 315 -7.82 45.88 10.77
C PRO A 315 -6.69 46.82 11.23
N GLY A 316 -5.96 47.38 10.27
CA GLY A 316 -4.76 48.17 10.54
C GLY A 316 -3.77 48.24 9.39
N VAL A 317 -2.54 48.64 9.70
CA VAL A 317 -1.35 48.56 8.84
C VAL A 317 -0.33 47.64 9.51
N HIS A 318 0.16 46.65 8.76
CA HIS A 318 0.94 45.51 9.23
C HIS A 318 1.94 45.03 8.14
N GLY A 319 2.81 44.05 8.40
CA GLY A 319 3.78 43.53 7.40
C GLY A 319 4.72 42.41 7.88
N GLU A 320 5.95 42.36 7.36
CA GLU A 320 7.19 41.78 7.92
C GLU A 320 8.44 42.29 7.16
N ILE A 321 9.63 42.31 7.77
CA ILE A 321 10.91 42.30 7.05
C ILE A 321 12.03 41.71 7.90
N ASP A 322 12.57 40.58 7.45
CA ASP A 322 13.80 39.96 7.95
C ASP A 322 14.80 39.81 6.78
N TRP A 323 16.05 40.19 7.03
CA TRP A 323 17.14 40.11 6.05
C TRP A 323 18.41 39.58 6.70
N ASN A 324 18.86 38.44 6.22
CA ASN A 324 20.16 37.85 6.55
C ASN A 324 21.12 38.00 5.36
N ARG A 325 22.33 38.51 5.61
CA ARG A 325 23.40 38.57 4.63
C ARG A 325 24.71 38.00 5.18
N ARG A 326 25.20 36.92 4.57
CA ARG A 326 26.60 36.47 4.68
C ARG A 326 27.48 37.39 3.82
N ALA A 327 27.81 38.56 4.35
CA ALA A 327 28.58 39.59 3.67
C ALA A 327 30.01 39.14 3.32
N THR A 328 30.64 38.31 4.16
CA THR A 328 31.88 37.58 3.85
C THR A 328 31.86 36.19 4.51
N GLN A 329 32.90 35.37 4.30
CA GLN A 329 33.08 34.12 5.05
C GLN A 329 33.18 34.30 6.58
N ARG A 330 33.49 35.52 7.07
CA ARG A 330 33.62 35.84 8.50
C ARG A 330 32.56 36.80 9.04
N LEU A 331 31.82 37.51 8.18
CA LEU A 331 30.84 38.53 8.58
C LEU A 331 29.43 38.12 8.12
N SER A 332 28.51 37.93 9.07
CA SER A 332 27.07 37.99 8.81
C SER A 332 26.47 39.29 9.35
N VAL A 333 25.41 39.75 8.68
CA VAL A 333 24.55 40.85 9.11
C VAL A 333 23.13 40.30 9.13
N ASP A 334 22.46 40.49 10.25
CA ASP A 334 21.16 39.91 10.56
C ASP A 334 20.24 41.07 10.97
N SER A 335 19.29 41.43 10.11
CA SER A 335 18.47 42.65 10.22
C SER A 335 16.99 42.30 10.27
N TYR A 336 16.25 42.94 11.17
CA TYR A 336 14.80 42.77 11.34
C TYR A 336 14.15 44.10 11.66
N ALA A 337 12.94 44.35 11.18
CA ALA A 337 12.16 45.49 11.62
C ALA A 337 10.68 45.15 11.67
N THR A 338 9.95 45.81 12.56
CA THR A 338 8.49 45.76 12.61
C THR A 338 7.79 47.09 12.68
N PHE A 339 6.53 47.07 12.26
CA PHE A 339 5.56 48.09 12.56
C PHE A 339 4.17 47.46 12.50
N ASP A 340 3.41 47.73 13.54
CA ASP A 340 2.02 47.38 13.74
C ASP A 340 1.25 48.66 14.02
N ARG A 341 0.14 48.87 13.34
CA ARG A 341 -0.87 49.86 13.73
C ARG A 341 -2.26 49.29 13.60
N THR A 342 -2.77 48.74 14.70
CA THR A 342 -4.16 48.30 14.82
C THR A 342 -5.05 49.47 15.24
N LYS A 343 -6.23 49.57 14.62
CA LYS A 343 -7.26 50.54 15.03
C LYS A 343 -8.64 49.90 15.07
N ILE A 344 -9.17 49.71 16.27
CA ILE A 344 -10.54 49.24 16.56
C ILE A 344 -11.22 50.21 17.54
N ALA A 345 -12.52 50.04 17.82
CA ALA A 345 -13.33 51.05 18.52
C ALA A 345 -12.78 51.49 19.91
N ALA A 346 -12.07 50.62 20.63
CA ALA A 346 -11.46 50.94 21.93
C ALA A 346 -9.93 51.18 21.87
N PHE A 347 -9.27 50.78 20.78
CA PHE A 347 -7.80 50.64 20.69
C PHE A 347 -7.25 51.31 19.42
N ASP A 348 -6.30 52.23 19.60
CA ASP A 348 -5.46 52.83 18.55
C ASP A 348 -4.07 52.92 19.20
N GLN A 349 -3.17 52.07 18.72
CA GLN A 349 -1.77 51.98 19.14
C GLN A 349 -0.94 51.82 17.87
N SER A 350 0.29 52.35 17.89
CA SER A 350 1.32 51.91 16.94
C SER A 350 2.55 51.44 17.70
N VAL A 351 3.06 50.29 17.30
CA VAL A 351 4.31 49.70 17.77
C VAL A 351 5.23 49.61 16.57
N ALA A 352 6.49 49.95 16.74
CA ALA A 352 7.53 49.73 15.74
C ALA A 352 8.80 49.22 16.42
N VAL A 353 9.38 48.17 15.88
CA VAL A 353 10.65 47.59 16.36
C VAL A 353 11.67 47.61 15.22
N SER A 354 12.95 47.62 15.53
CA SER A 354 14.01 47.47 14.55
C SER A 354 15.26 46.94 15.24
N ASN A 355 16.01 46.09 14.54
CA ASN A 355 17.24 45.49 15.00
C ASN A 355 18.18 45.29 13.80
N VAL A 356 19.44 45.68 13.96
CA VAL A 356 20.53 45.29 13.08
C VAL A 356 21.61 44.68 13.96
N ALA A 357 21.82 43.38 13.81
CA ALA A 357 22.91 42.64 14.43
C ALA A 357 24.00 42.34 13.40
N MET A 358 25.24 42.28 13.87
CA MET A 358 26.42 41.94 13.07
C MET A 358 27.23 40.91 13.85
N ARG A 359 27.67 39.84 13.17
CA ARG A 359 28.51 38.79 13.75
C ARG A 359 29.81 38.67 12.95
N TYR A 360 30.94 38.87 13.64
CA TYR A 360 32.27 38.74 13.06
C TYR A 360 33.03 37.56 13.67
N ALA A 361 33.34 36.54 12.87
CA ALA A 361 34.17 35.39 13.25
C ALA A 361 35.66 35.79 13.29
N LEU A 362 36.21 35.92 14.50
CA LEU A 362 37.65 36.09 14.74
C LEU A 362 38.41 34.81 14.35
N THR A 363 37.84 33.65 14.70
CA THR A 363 38.35 32.31 14.37
C THR A 363 37.17 31.41 13.95
N PRO A 364 37.38 30.17 13.49
CA PRO A 364 36.29 29.23 13.21
C PRO A 364 35.38 28.92 14.42
N HIS A 365 35.83 29.23 15.64
CA HIS A 365 35.09 28.99 16.88
C HIS A 365 34.68 30.27 17.61
N VAL A 366 35.49 31.34 17.56
CA VAL A 366 35.22 32.59 18.27
C VAL A 366 34.60 33.62 17.33
N SER A 367 33.42 34.13 17.70
CA SER A 367 32.79 35.27 17.02
C SER A 367 32.39 36.37 18.01
N VAL A 368 32.66 37.62 17.63
CA VAL A 368 32.16 38.84 18.30
C VAL A 368 30.84 39.22 17.67
N LEU A 369 29.90 39.71 18.47
CA LEU A 369 28.57 40.15 18.04
C LEU A 369 28.33 41.57 18.53
N THR A 370 27.75 42.42 17.69
CA THR A 370 27.42 43.81 18.01
C THR A 370 26.18 44.24 17.24
N GLY A 371 25.52 45.32 17.62
CA GLY A 371 24.40 45.84 16.83
C GLY A 371 23.74 47.08 17.41
N ALA A 372 22.52 47.32 16.95
CA ALA A 372 21.58 48.26 17.58
C ALA A 372 20.15 47.69 17.47
N ASP A 373 19.36 47.88 18.52
CA ASP A 373 17.91 47.72 18.51
C ASP A 373 17.21 49.04 18.86
N SER A 374 15.99 49.24 18.35
CA SER A 374 15.19 50.42 18.64
C SER A 374 13.71 50.06 18.58
N SER A 375 12.98 50.33 19.66
CA SER A 375 11.52 50.21 19.71
C SER A 375 10.86 51.58 19.92
N VAL A 376 9.66 51.74 19.36
CA VAL A 376 8.80 52.91 19.54
C VAL A 376 7.37 52.41 19.75
N VAL A 377 6.80 52.70 20.91
CA VAL A 377 5.39 52.43 21.22
C VAL A 377 4.69 53.78 21.36
N ARG A 378 3.52 53.93 20.73
CA ARG A 378 2.66 55.12 20.81
C ARG A 378 1.22 54.69 21.07
N SER A 379 0.60 55.25 22.11
CA SER A 379 -0.81 55.06 22.42
C SER A 379 -1.59 56.34 22.09
N GLY A 380 -2.88 56.21 21.77
CA GLY A 380 -3.78 57.33 21.45
C GLY A 380 -3.95 58.41 22.53
N THR A 381 -3.37 58.23 23.72
CA THR A 381 -3.34 59.19 24.84
C THR A 381 -2.12 60.13 24.81
N ASN A 382 -1.50 60.35 23.64
CA ASN A 382 -0.21 61.04 23.42
C ASN A 382 1.02 60.41 24.13
N ALA A 383 0.84 59.39 24.97
CA ALA A 383 1.94 58.64 25.56
C ALA A 383 2.78 57.96 24.47
N SER A 384 4.08 58.24 24.45
CA SER A 384 5.05 57.54 23.60
C SER A 384 6.29 57.12 24.37
N ILE A 385 6.76 55.90 24.09
CA ILE A 385 7.93 55.29 24.70
C ILE A 385 8.87 54.93 23.55
N ARG A 386 10.10 55.46 23.58
CA ARG A 386 11.17 55.05 22.68
C ARG A 386 12.25 54.35 23.50
N THR A 387 12.66 53.16 23.09
CA THR A 387 13.82 52.44 23.64
C THR A 387 14.88 52.32 22.55
N ILE A 388 16.15 52.46 22.91
CA ILE A 388 17.30 52.13 22.06
C ILE A 388 18.16 51.13 22.83
N GLY A 389 18.49 50.01 22.21
CA GLY A 389 19.45 49.04 22.72
C GLY A 389 20.73 49.03 21.89
N ILE A 390 21.87 48.82 22.56
CA ILE A 390 23.17 48.57 21.93
C ILE A 390 23.73 47.27 22.52
N PRO A 391 23.52 46.11 21.85
CA PRO A 391 24.12 44.84 22.24
C PRO A 391 25.58 44.74 21.78
N ALA A 392 26.42 44.20 22.66
CA ALA A 392 27.77 43.73 22.36
C ALA A 392 27.99 42.36 23.05
N GLY A 393 28.73 41.45 22.42
CA GLY A 393 28.92 40.10 22.98
C GLY A 393 30.00 39.29 22.28
N VAL A 394 30.31 38.14 22.89
CA VAL A 394 31.29 37.16 22.38
C VAL A 394 30.67 35.77 22.51
N ALA A 395 30.81 34.96 21.47
CA ALA A 395 30.40 33.56 21.46
C ALA A 395 31.55 32.67 20.99
N TYR A 396 31.77 31.57 21.72
CA TYR A 396 32.57 30.42 21.33
C TYR A 396 31.61 29.30 20.88
N ASP A 397 31.82 28.72 19.69
CA ASP A 397 31.03 27.61 19.17
C ASP A 397 31.92 26.53 18.55
N ALA A 398 31.81 25.32 19.08
CA ALA A 398 32.45 24.10 18.58
C ALA A 398 31.42 22.96 18.52
N GLN A 399 31.74 21.88 17.80
CA GLN A 399 30.79 20.79 17.50
C GLN A 399 30.03 20.26 18.74
N ARG A 400 30.74 20.07 19.86
CA ARG A 400 30.21 19.50 21.12
C ARG A 400 30.03 20.51 22.27
N PHE A 401 30.46 21.76 22.11
CA PHE A 401 30.40 22.76 23.18
C PHE A 401 30.27 24.17 22.59
N GLY A 402 29.48 25.02 23.22
CA GLY A 402 29.47 26.45 22.94
C GLY A 402 29.16 27.25 24.20
N ALA A 403 29.63 28.49 24.24
CA ALA A 403 29.34 29.43 25.32
C ALA A 403 29.26 30.85 24.75
N ALA A 404 28.30 31.65 25.21
CA ALA A 404 28.14 33.03 24.80
C ALA A 404 27.88 33.95 26.00
N ALA A 405 28.43 35.15 25.91
CA ALA A 405 28.14 36.25 26.83
C ALA A 405 27.74 37.47 25.99
N SER A 406 26.61 38.08 26.29
CA SER A 406 26.21 39.36 25.67
C SER A 406 25.71 40.35 26.71
N TYR A 407 26.00 41.61 26.46
CA TYR A 407 25.63 42.75 27.27
C TYR A 407 24.96 43.80 26.37
N ARG A 408 23.77 44.25 26.74
CA ARG A 408 23.01 45.27 26.02
C ARG A 408 22.77 46.46 26.93
N LEU A 409 23.29 47.62 26.55
CA LEU A 409 22.90 48.90 27.14
C LEU A 409 21.52 49.29 26.62
N LEU A 410 20.67 49.87 27.48
CA LEU A 410 19.31 50.30 27.13
C LEU A 410 19.09 51.76 27.53
N ASP A 411 18.76 52.60 26.56
CA ASP A 411 18.24 53.95 26.77
C ASP A 411 16.72 53.97 26.54
N ASN A 412 15.96 54.68 27.37
CA ASN A 412 14.50 54.74 27.30
C ASN A 412 13.97 56.12 27.65
N SER A 413 13.14 56.69 26.76
CA SER A 413 12.64 58.07 26.84
C SER A 413 11.75 58.38 28.05
N GLN A 414 11.34 57.39 28.83
CA GLN A 414 10.55 57.55 30.06
C GLN A 414 11.38 57.31 31.34
N THR A 415 12.70 57.11 31.24
CA THR A 415 13.58 56.84 32.39
C THR A 415 14.79 57.77 32.43
N SER A 416 15.06 58.38 33.58
CA SER A 416 16.20 59.30 33.78
C SER A 416 17.56 58.62 33.96
N ARG A 417 17.64 57.28 33.81
CA ARG A 417 18.85 56.48 33.99
C ARG A 417 18.80 55.23 33.11
N LEU A 418 19.86 54.99 32.34
CA LEU A 418 20.01 53.81 31.49
C LEU A 418 19.70 52.49 32.22
N GLY A 419 19.11 51.54 31.49
CA GLY A 419 18.99 50.13 31.86
C GLY A 419 20.07 49.27 31.22
N ASP A 420 20.08 47.98 31.56
CA ASP A 420 20.96 47.00 30.92
C ASP A 420 20.41 45.57 30.98
N THR A 421 20.81 44.77 30.00
CA THR A 421 20.67 43.31 29.98
C THR A 421 22.06 42.67 29.97
N LEU A 422 22.33 41.73 30.87
CA LEU A 422 23.47 40.82 30.81
C LEU A 422 22.97 39.39 30.62
N ARG A 423 23.37 38.71 29.55
CA ARG A 423 23.09 37.29 29.30
C ARG A 423 24.39 36.48 29.29
N LEU A 424 24.32 35.30 29.91
CA LEU A 424 25.24 34.19 29.74
C LEU A 424 24.45 32.98 29.20
N SER A 425 24.98 32.27 28.22
CA SER A 425 24.43 30.99 27.76
C SER A 425 25.54 29.99 27.44
N GLY A 426 25.21 28.70 27.55
CA GLY A 426 26.13 27.61 27.27
C GLY A 426 25.39 26.40 26.72
N ARG A 427 26.03 25.65 25.83
CA ARG A 427 25.55 24.39 25.27
C ARG A 427 26.64 23.33 25.34
N ALA A 428 26.27 22.09 25.64
CA ALA A 428 27.15 20.93 25.65
C ALA A 428 26.43 19.72 25.04
N GLY A 429 27.16 18.88 24.30
CA GLY A 429 26.60 17.67 23.70
C GLY A 429 27.63 16.55 23.57
N SER A 430 27.30 15.35 24.05
CA SER A 430 28.16 14.18 23.96
C SER A 430 27.35 12.90 23.84
N GLY A 431 27.66 12.10 22.82
CA GLY A 431 26.85 10.93 22.45
C GLY A 431 25.40 11.34 22.18
N GLY A 432 24.46 10.64 22.81
CA GLY A 432 23.02 10.92 22.71
C GLY A 432 22.52 12.09 23.56
N PHE A 433 23.37 12.71 24.40
CA PHE A 433 22.96 13.73 25.37
C PHE A 433 23.32 15.14 24.90
N THR A 434 22.38 16.08 25.03
CA THR A 434 22.56 17.50 24.71
C THR A 434 21.92 18.36 25.80
N VAL A 435 22.63 19.39 26.27
CA VAL A 435 22.14 20.38 27.24
C VAL A 435 22.40 21.78 26.72
N ASN A 436 21.40 22.65 26.78
CA ASN A 436 21.54 24.10 26.72
C ASN A 436 21.16 24.69 28.07
N ALA A 437 21.85 25.73 28.53
CA ALA A 437 21.52 26.45 29.76
C ALA A 437 21.82 27.94 29.60
N TRP A 438 21.05 28.79 30.27
CA TRP A 438 21.22 30.25 30.18
C TRP A 438 20.75 30.97 31.43
N VAL A 439 21.34 32.15 31.65
CA VAL A 439 20.96 33.10 32.71
C VAL A 439 20.96 34.51 32.10
N GLU A 440 19.92 35.28 32.39
CA GLU A 440 19.79 36.68 32.02
C GLU A 440 19.48 37.53 33.25
N ARG A 441 20.14 38.70 33.35
CA ARG A 441 19.85 39.75 34.33
C ARG A 441 19.47 41.03 33.58
N GLN A 442 18.25 41.50 33.79
CA GLN A 442 17.80 42.83 33.35
C GLN A 442 17.78 43.81 34.54
N ARG A 443 18.11 45.07 34.30
CA ARG A 443 17.88 46.19 35.24
C ARG A 443 17.09 47.29 34.53
N ARG A 444 16.06 47.82 35.21
CA ARG A 444 15.07 48.79 34.66
C ARG A 444 14.40 48.28 33.37
N ALA A 445 13.72 47.14 33.46
CA ALA A 445 12.90 46.65 32.36
C ALA A 445 11.71 47.60 32.06
N PRO A 446 11.34 47.85 30.79
CA PRO A 446 10.14 48.62 30.46
C PRO A 446 8.88 47.94 31.01
N SER A 447 8.12 48.65 31.84
CA SER A 447 7.15 48.05 32.78
C SER A 447 5.71 47.89 32.26
N LEU A 448 5.53 47.72 30.94
CA LEU A 448 4.22 47.37 30.36
C LEU A 448 4.19 45.90 29.87
N ASP A 449 5.30 45.40 29.32
CA ASP A 449 5.41 44.00 28.88
C ASP A 449 5.20 43.01 30.04
N LEU A 450 5.67 43.32 31.26
CA LEU A 450 5.52 42.42 32.41
C LEU A 450 4.05 42.18 32.80
N ILE A 451 3.22 43.23 32.84
CA ILE A 451 1.84 43.13 33.37
C ILE A 451 0.99 42.19 32.51
N PHE A 452 1.17 42.23 31.19
CA PHE A 452 0.49 41.32 30.26
C PHE A 452 1.14 39.92 30.21
N HIS A 453 2.44 39.81 30.50
CA HIS A 453 3.14 38.53 30.60
C HIS A 453 2.78 37.73 31.88
N ASP A 454 2.59 38.40 33.01
CA ASP A 454 2.30 37.78 34.32
C ASP A 454 0.87 37.25 34.43
N THR A 455 -0.04 37.69 33.56
CA THR A 455 -1.38 37.10 33.38
C THR A 455 -1.69 36.86 31.90
N PRO A 456 -1.17 35.78 31.28
CA PRO A 456 -1.25 35.56 29.83
C PRO A 456 -2.67 35.33 29.30
N GLY A 457 -3.66 35.13 30.18
CA GLY A 457 -5.08 35.14 29.82
C GLY A 457 -5.74 36.53 29.84
N LEU A 458 -5.17 37.52 30.55
CA LEU A 458 -5.85 38.80 30.83
C LEU A 458 -5.85 39.75 29.63
N GLU A 459 -4.72 39.94 28.96
CA GLU A 459 -4.67 40.76 27.73
C GLU A 459 -5.61 40.16 26.66
N LEU A 460 -5.56 38.84 26.48
CA LEU A 460 -6.41 38.11 25.54
C LEU A 460 -7.90 38.16 25.94
N ALA A 461 -8.23 38.13 27.22
CA ALA A 461 -9.61 38.27 27.72
C ALA A 461 -10.14 39.70 27.54
N LEU A 462 -9.32 40.73 27.83
CA LEU A 462 -9.66 42.13 27.60
C LEU A 462 -9.89 42.39 26.10
N LEU A 463 -9.01 41.88 25.23
CA LEU A 463 -9.17 41.93 23.77
C LEU A 463 -10.43 41.19 23.29
N ARG A 464 -10.70 39.98 23.81
CA ARG A 464 -11.93 39.21 23.49
C ARG A 464 -13.22 39.90 23.95
N LEU A 465 -13.15 40.71 25.02
CA LEU A 465 -14.27 41.51 25.53
C LEU A 465 -14.32 42.93 24.91
N GLY A 466 -13.37 43.30 24.05
CA GLY A 466 -13.29 44.63 23.43
C GLY A 466 -12.91 45.76 24.39
N ILE A 467 -12.39 45.44 25.57
CA ILE A 467 -12.00 46.39 26.61
C ILE A 467 -10.52 46.76 26.42
N THR A 468 -10.15 48.02 26.62
CA THR A 468 -8.78 48.50 26.41
C THR A 468 -8.29 49.29 27.61
N VAL A 469 -7.17 48.83 28.18
CA VAL A 469 -6.46 49.42 29.32
C VAL A 469 -5.14 50.01 28.80
N ARG A 470 -4.76 51.21 29.26
CA ARG A 470 -3.58 51.93 28.74
C ARG A 470 -2.65 52.47 29.84
N THR A 471 -3.11 52.49 31.09
CA THR A 471 -2.33 52.86 32.28
C THR A 471 -2.51 51.83 33.41
N PRO A 472 -1.58 51.77 34.38
CA PRO A 472 -1.76 51.04 35.63
C PRO A 472 -3.09 51.33 36.34
N GLU A 473 -3.50 52.59 36.32
CA GLU A 473 -4.71 53.09 36.98
C GLU A 473 -5.99 52.70 36.22
N ASP A 474 -5.96 52.69 34.88
CA ASP A 474 -7.04 52.14 34.05
C ASP A 474 -7.27 50.66 34.35
N LEU A 475 -6.20 49.88 34.56
CA LEU A 475 -6.30 48.44 34.85
C LEU A 475 -7.04 48.20 36.17
N ALA A 476 -6.65 48.93 37.22
CA ALA A 476 -7.26 48.89 38.54
C ALA A 476 -8.71 49.45 38.59
N ARG A 477 -9.19 50.04 37.50
CA ARG A 477 -10.58 50.47 37.29
C ARG A 477 -11.38 49.45 36.48
N VAL A 478 -10.86 49.03 35.33
CA VAL A 478 -11.47 48.00 34.46
C VAL A 478 -11.67 46.67 35.18
N LEU A 479 -10.71 46.23 36.00
CA LEU A 479 -10.83 45.02 36.82
C LEU A 479 -11.87 45.14 37.94
N ARG A 480 -12.29 46.36 38.30
CA ARG A 480 -13.21 46.65 39.41
C ARG A 480 -14.65 46.79 38.94
N ASP A 481 -14.84 47.38 37.77
CA ASP A 481 -16.15 47.82 37.26
C ASP A 481 -16.79 46.83 36.27
N ASN A 482 -16.14 45.70 35.94
CA ASN A 482 -16.58 44.81 34.85
C ASN A 482 -16.92 43.36 35.28
N ALA A 483 -18.22 43.06 35.37
CA ALA A 483 -18.75 41.80 35.90
C ALA A 483 -18.29 40.51 35.18
N ALA A 484 -17.92 40.57 33.90
CA ALA A 484 -17.39 39.41 33.19
C ALA A 484 -16.02 38.97 33.72
N LEU A 485 -15.18 39.92 34.17
CA LEU A 485 -13.86 39.65 34.74
C LEU A 485 -13.96 39.20 36.21
N ILE A 486 -15.00 39.64 36.93
CA ILE A 486 -15.35 39.13 38.27
C ILE A 486 -15.60 37.61 38.20
N ASN A 487 -16.51 37.18 37.33
CA ASN A 487 -16.90 35.76 37.21
C ASN A 487 -15.79 34.85 36.66
N LEU A 488 -14.76 35.41 36.01
CA LEU A 488 -13.58 34.68 35.53
C LEU A 488 -12.43 34.62 36.56
N GLY A 489 -12.63 35.16 37.77
CA GLY A 489 -11.68 35.01 38.89
C GLY A 489 -10.42 35.88 38.82
N TYR A 490 -10.37 36.89 37.93
CA TYR A 490 -9.18 37.74 37.73
C TYR A 490 -8.94 38.80 38.83
N ILE A 491 -9.77 38.84 39.88
CA ILE A 491 -9.75 39.92 40.88
C ILE A 491 -9.18 39.40 42.20
N ASP A 492 -7.85 39.27 42.24
CA ASP A 492 -7.12 39.25 43.52
C ASP A 492 -5.64 39.65 43.33
N GLY A 493 -5.33 40.92 43.61
CA GLY A 493 -3.94 41.37 43.88
C GLY A 493 -3.15 42.13 42.81
N VAL A 494 -3.74 42.57 41.68
CA VAL A 494 -3.00 43.33 40.63
C VAL A 494 -2.51 44.68 41.17
N THR A 495 -1.23 44.73 41.54
CA THR A 495 -0.51 45.92 42.02
C THR A 495 0.64 46.21 41.06
N VAL A 496 0.60 47.37 40.40
CA VAL A 496 1.62 47.69 39.40
C VAL A 496 2.93 48.07 40.07
N ASN A 497 3.93 47.25 39.82
CA ASN A 497 5.28 47.43 40.30
C ASN A 497 6.23 47.62 39.11
N LEU A 498 6.84 48.80 39.02
CA LEU A 498 8.05 48.99 38.21
C LEU A 498 9.06 47.91 38.64
N THR A 499 9.74 47.27 37.70
CA THR A 499 10.66 46.15 37.99
C THR A 499 12.11 46.67 37.92
N PRO A 500 12.69 47.21 39.02
CA PRO A 500 14.08 47.66 39.02
C PRO A 500 15.07 46.57 38.60
N ARG A 501 14.76 45.29 38.84
CA ARG A 501 15.60 44.15 38.46
C ARG A 501 14.78 42.89 38.15
N ARG A 502 15.15 42.19 37.08
CA ARG A 502 14.64 40.86 36.73
C ARG A 502 15.82 39.92 36.50
N VAL A 503 15.70 38.68 36.95
CA VAL A 503 16.66 37.60 36.72
C VAL A 503 15.89 36.38 36.23
N GLN A 504 16.22 35.90 35.03
CA GLN A 504 15.60 34.73 34.44
C GLN A 504 16.68 33.71 34.09
N SER A 505 16.39 32.43 34.24
CA SER A 505 17.32 31.34 33.90
C SER A 505 16.56 30.14 33.36
N GLY A 506 17.16 29.41 32.43
CA GLY A 506 16.57 28.20 31.87
C GLY A 506 17.59 27.11 31.55
N ILE A 507 17.10 25.87 31.48
CA ILE A 507 17.85 24.68 31.09
C ILE A 507 16.98 23.78 30.21
N ASP A 508 17.54 23.39 29.07
CA ASP A 508 16.97 22.43 28.12
C ASP A 508 17.93 21.24 28.05
N ALA A 509 17.54 20.07 28.55
CA ALA A 509 18.32 18.84 28.46
C ALA A 509 17.55 17.79 27.66
N ALA A 510 18.22 17.11 26.73
CA ALA A 510 17.64 16.01 25.97
C ALA A 510 18.62 14.83 25.89
N PHE A 511 18.08 13.62 25.99
CA PHE A 511 18.77 12.35 25.79
C PHE A 511 18.05 11.55 24.70
N ASN A 512 18.77 11.20 23.65
CA ASN A 512 18.33 10.26 22.62
C ASN A 512 19.23 9.03 22.68
N SER A 513 18.65 7.87 22.96
CA SER A 513 19.37 6.58 22.89
C SER A 513 19.93 6.31 21.48
N ALA A 514 21.02 5.53 21.41
CA ALA A 514 21.74 5.28 20.15
C ALA A 514 20.91 4.51 19.10
N ASP A 515 19.92 3.71 19.53
CA ASP A 515 18.94 3.05 18.65
C ASP A 515 17.69 3.91 18.39
N THR A 516 17.68 5.15 18.89
CA THR A 516 16.59 6.14 18.88
C THR A 516 15.27 5.70 19.53
N ARG A 517 15.19 4.51 20.15
CA ARG A 517 13.92 4.00 20.70
C ARG A 517 13.47 4.79 21.92
N ASN A 518 14.40 5.25 22.74
CA ASN A 518 14.15 6.02 23.95
C ASN A 518 14.59 7.48 23.74
N GLN A 519 13.68 8.41 24.01
CA GLN A 519 13.95 9.85 24.08
C GLN A 519 13.47 10.37 25.43
N LEU A 520 14.28 11.19 26.09
CA LEU A 520 13.94 11.90 27.32
C LEU A 520 14.26 13.39 27.11
N ARG A 521 13.38 14.30 27.51
CA ARG A 521 13.61 15.74 27.46
C ARG A 521 13.19 16.39 28.78
N LEU A 522 13.96 17.36 29.24
CA LEU A 522 13.69 18.22 30.38
C LEU A 522 13.80 19.66 29.90
N HIS A 523 12.71 20.41 30.00
CA HIS A 523 12.70 21.87 29.85
C HIS A 523 12.40 22.46 31.23
N ALA A 524 13.19 23.43 31.70
CA ALA A 524 12.89 24.15 32.93
C ALA A 524 13.31 25.62 32.86
N VAL A 525 12.45 26.51 33.35
CA VAL A 525 12.67 27.95 33.42
C VAL A 525 12.30 28.47 34.81
N VAL A 526 13.11 29.38 35.33
CA VAL A 526 12.87 30.12 36.58
C VAL A 526 12.99 31.61 36.28
N ASP A 527 12.02 32.38 36.75
CA ASP A 527 12.01 33.84 36.73
C ASP A 527 11.95 34.40 38.14
N ARG A 528 12.68 35.47 38.38
CA ARG A 528 12.58 36.31 39.58
C ARG A 528 12.51 37.77 39.16
N SER A 529 11.35 38.37 39.37
CA SER A 529 11.07 39.76 39.03
C SER A 529 10.90 40.58 40.31
N GLU A 530 11.88 41.43 40.60
CA GLU A 530 11.97 42.27 41.80
C GLU A 530 11.33 43.63 41.47
N GLY A 531 10.10 43.84 41.98
CA GLY A 531 9.30 45.06 41.83
C GLY A 531 9.55 46.11 42.93
N VAL A 532 8.78 47.20 42.92
CA VAL A 532 8.86 48.24 43.98
C VAL A 532 8.25 47.77 45.30
N ALA A 533 7.04 47.19 45.29
CA ALA A 533 6.30 46.76 46.47
C ALA A 533 6.21 45.23 46.65
N SER A 534 6.55 44.43 45.64
CA SER A 534 6.59 42.96 45.74
C SER A 534 7.71 42.35 44.90
N THR A 535 8.10 41.12 45.22
CA THR A 535 8.90 40.25 44.34
C THR A 535 8.02 39.10 43.87
N GLN A 536 8.09 38.78 42.59
CA GLN A 536 7.53 37.57 42.02
C GLN A 536 8.63 36.54 41.76
N ASN A 537 8.38 35.28 42.07
CA ASN A 537 9.22 34.16 41.65
C ASN A 537 8.33 33.15 40.91
N SER A 538 8.64 32.88 39.64
CA SER A 538 7.94 31.90 38.80
C SER A 538 8.89 30.74 38.47
N MET A 539 8.39 29.51 38.52
CA MET A 539 9.08 28.30 38.12
C MET A 539 8.16 27.50 37.21
N LEU A 540 8.75 26.93 36.15
CA LEU A 540 8.15 25.96 35.27
C LEU A 540 9.18 24.86 34.99
N ALA A 541 8.80 23.59 35.11
CA ALA A 541 9.63 22.46 34.70
C ALA A 541 8.77 21.33 34.09
N THR A 542 9.20 20.82 32.95
CA THR A 542 8.51 19.79 32.17
C THR A 542 9.49 18.69 31.79
N LEU A 543 9.24 17.47 32.27
CA LEU A 543 9.97 16.26 31.90
C LEU A 543 9.08 15.43 30.95
N SER A 544 9.54 15.15 29.73
CA SER A 544 8.87 14.25 28.79
C SER A 544 9.72 13.05 28.40
N TYR A 545 9.07 11.91 28.21
CA TYR A 545 9.67 10.63 27.85
C TYR A 545 8.88 9.98 26.72
N THR A 546 9.57 9.47 25.71
CA THR A 546 8.99 8.72 24.60
C THR A 546 9.77 7.43 24.40
N ARG A 547 9.07 6.30 24.28
CA ARG A 547 9.67 4.98 24.04
C ARG A 547 8.96 4.23 22.93
N ARG A 548 9.71 3.84 21.90
CA ARG A 548 9.31 2.83 20.92
C ARG A 548 9.33 1.44 21.57
N LEU A 549 8.14 0.87 21.77
CA LEU A 549 7.97 -0.50 22.26
C LEU A 549 8.12 -1.52 21.12
N MET A 550 7.54 -1.21 19.96
CA MET A 550 7.49 -2.08 18.78
C MET A 550 7.72 -1.23 17.52
N VAL A 551 7.98 -1.86 16.36
CA VAL A 551 8.16 -1.14 15.08
C VAL A 551 6.99 -0.20 14.76
N SER A 552 5.78 -0.57 15.17
CA SER A 552 4.54 0.19 15.01
C SER A 552 4.02 0.90 16.26
N THR A 553 4.64 0.73 17.44
CA THR A 553 4.07 1.20 18.72
C THR A 553 5.05 2.07 19.50
N ASP A 554 4.69 3.33 19.68
CA ASP A 554 5.38 4.31 20.51
C ASP A 554 4.50 4.64 21.73
N ILE A 555 5.06 4.63 22.94
CA ILE A 555 4.42 5.20 24.14
C ILE A 555 5.09 6.53 24.49
N TYR A 556 4.34 7.45 25.10
CA TYR A 556 4.88 8.71 25.57
C TYR A 556 4.20 9.16 26.86
N ALA A 557 4.94 9.91 27.67
CA ALA A 557 4.43 10.52 28.89
C ALA A 557 5.16 11.84 29.19
N SER A 558 4.54 12.74 29.94
CA SER A 558 5.24 13.87 30.54
C SER A 558 4.65 14.31 31.86
N TYR A 559 5.50 14.86 32.71
CA TYR A 559 5.14 15.52 33.96
C TYR A 559 5.59 16.98 33.88
N SER A 560 4.63 17.89 34.00
CA SER A 560 4.86 19.33 34.09
C SER A 560 4.53 19.81 35.50
N ARG A 561 5.39 20.62 36.10
CA ARG A 561 5.12 21.32 37.37
C ARG A 561 5.41 22.81 37.21
N TRP A 562 4.50 23.63 37.72
CA TRP A 562 4.66 25.08 37.79
C TRP A 562 4.46 25.57 39.22
N ARG A 563 5.06 26.73 39.53
CA ARG A 563 4.86 27.46 40.78
C ARG A 563 5.11 28.94 40.56
N THR A 564 4.14 29.78 40.87
CA THR A 564 4.29 31.23 40.92
C THR A 564 3.99 31.72 42.33
N SER A 565 4.95 32.41 42.95
CA SER A 565 4.83 33.05 44.26
C SER A 565 4.91 34.57 44.09
N PHE A 566 3.86 35.29 44.50
CA PHE A 566 3.73 36.74 44.43
C PHE A 566 3.24 37.30 45.78
N ALA A 567 4.01 38.20 46.39
CA ALA A 567 3.76 38.71 47.74
C ALA A 567 3.52 37.57 48.76
N LEU A 568 2.31 37.46 49.32
CA LEU A 568 1.92 36.38 50.26
C LEU A 568 1.27 35.16 49.57
N ARG A 569 0.91 35.26 48.29
CA ARG A 569 0.20 34.20 47.56
C ARG A 569 1.19 33.29 46.85
N THR A 570 0.93 31.99 46.87
CA THR A 570 1.60 31.01 45.99
C THR A 570 0.53 30.21 45.28
N VAL A 571 0.72 30.04 43.97
CA VAL A 571 -0.05 29.15 43.11
C VAL A 571 0.93 28.13 42.55
N ASP A 572 0.86 26.88 42.99
CA ASP A 572 1.58 25.78 42.37
C ASP A 572 0.61 24.71 41.84
N GLY A 573 1.10 23.91 40.90
CA GLY A 573 0.30 22.89 40.25
C GLY A 573 1.16 21.97 39.40
N SER A 574 0.56 20.85 38.98
CA SER A 574 1.23 19.91 38.09
C SER A 574 0.24 19.17 37.20
N ALA A 575 0.69 18.85 35.98
CA ALA A 575 -0.05 18.06 35.02
C ALA A 575 0.74 16.79 34.67
N VAL A 576 0.05 15.65 34.61
CA VAL A 576 0.56 14.42 34.02
C VAL A 576 -0.12 14.23 32.67
N GLU A 577 0.65 13.86 31.67
CA GLU A 577 0.17 13.40 30.37
C GLU A 577 0.75 12.02 30.08
N ALA A 578 -0.05 11.14 29.48
CA ALA A 578 0.39 9.81 29.06
C ALA A 578 -0.40 9.37 27.83
N GLY A 579 0.26 8.72 26.87
CA GLY A 579 -0.40 8.26 25.64
C GLY A 579 0.29 7.10 24.95
N VAL A 580 -0.48 6.43 24.10
CA VAL A 580 -0.06 5.28 23.29
C VAL A 580 -0.42 5.56 21.84
N ARG A 581 0.58 5.42 20.96
CA ARG A 581 0.45 5.58 19.51
C ARG A 581 0.75 4.25 18.83
N HIS A 582 -0.16 3.80 17.98
CA HIS A 582 -0.03 2.55 17.22
C HIS A 582 -0.26 2.78 15.72
N ARG A 583 0.55 2.13 14.88
CA ARG A 583 0.39 2.08 13.42
C ARG A 583 -0.07 0.69 12.99
N PHE A 584 -1.16 0.62 12.24
CA PHE A 584 -1.62 -0.61 11.60
C PHE A 584 -1.10 -0.65 10.16
N ASP A 585 -0.34 -1.69 9.85
CA ASP A 585 0.12 -2.00 8.50
C ASP A 585 -0.97 -2.82 7.81
N GLY A 586 -1.81 -2.13 7.05
CA GLY A 586 -3.16 -2.57 6.70
C GLY A 586 -4.23 -1.77 7.44
N LEU A 587 -5.35 -1.51 6.76
CA LEU A 587 -6.58 -1.07 7.41
C LEU A 587 -7.15 -2.22 8.27
N PRO A 588 -7.72 -1.98 9.46
CA PRO A 588 -8.50 -3.00 10.17
C PRO A 588 -9.62 -3.56 9.29
N GLN A 589 -9.91 -4.86 9.38
CA GLN A 589 -10.80 -5.57 8.45
C GLN A 589 -12.19 -4.93 8.30
N PHE A 590 -12.73 -4.35 9.38
CA PHE A 590 -14.03 -3.66 9.42
C PHE A 590 -14.05 -2.28 8.71
N LEU A 591 -12.90 -1.80 8.23
CA LEU A 591 -12.75 -0.56 7.46
C LEU A 591 -12.24 -0.79 6.03
N GLN A 592 -11.76 -2.00 5.71
CA GLN A 592 -11.33 -2.31 4.36
C GLN A 592 -12.55 -2.47 3.43
N ARG A 593 -12.50 -1.87 2.24
CA ARG A 593 -13.60 -1.91 1.27
C ARG A 593 -13.64 -3.28 0.56
N ALA A 594 -14.83 -3.88 0.46
CA ALA A 594 -15.02 -5.13 -0.28
C ALA A 594 -14.71 -4.95 -1.77
N GLY A 595 -14.10 -5.96 -2.37
CA GLY A 595 -13.68 -5.96 -3.78
C GLY A 595 -14.52 -6.88 -4.66
N THR A 596 -14.22 -6.87 -5.97
CA THR A 596 -14.72 -7.86 -6.93
C THR A 596 -13.60 -8.84 -7.26
N ILE A 597 -13.90 -10.14 -7.27
CA ILE A 597 -13.05 -11.17 -7.88
C ILE A 597 -13.75 -11.68 -9.14
N GLU A 598 -13.07 -11.60 -10.28
CA GLU A 598 -13.64 -11.90 -11.60
C GLU A 598 -12.67 -12.70 -12.49
N GLY A 599 -13.10 -13.04 -13.70
CA GLY A 599 -12.27 -13.71 -14.70
C GLY A 599 -13.08 -14.42 -15.77
N VAL A 600 -12.39 -15.14 -16.65
CA VAL A 600 -13.01 -15.92 -17.74
C VAL A 600 -12.63 -17.39 -17.69
N VAL A 601 -13.58 -18.25 -18.06
CA VAL A 601 -13.37 -19.69 -18.26
C VAL A 601 -13.51 -20.02 -19.74
N PHE A 602 -12.55 -20.74 -20.29
CA PHE A 602 -12.36 -20.86 -21.73
C PHE A 602 -11.86 -22.21 -22.20
N LEU A 603 -12.12 -22.52 -23.47
CA LEU A 603 -11.63 -23.70 -24.15
C LEU A 603 -10.23 -23.42 -24.72
N ASP A 604 -9.28 -24.28 -24.41
CA ASP A 604 -7.86 -24.13 -24.77
C ASP A 604 -7.31 -25.37 -25.50
N PRO A 605 -7.76 -25.69 -26.73
CA PRO A 605 -7.36 -26.92 -27.44
C PRO A 605 -5.85 -26.99 -27.74
N GLN A 606 -5.14 -25.88 -27.60
CA GLN A 606 -3.71 -25.72 -27.88
C GLN A 606 -2.86 -25.74 -26.60
N GLN A 607 -3.49 -25.88 -25.42
CA GLN A 607 -2.83 -25.90 -24.11
C GLN A 607 -1.92 -24.68 -23.86
N ARG A 608 -2.33 -23.49 -24.35
CA ARG A 608 -1.58 -22.23 -24.20
C ARG A 608 -1.71 -21.60 -22.81
N GLY A 609 -2.73 -21.96 -22.04
CA GLY A 609 -3.01 -21.41 -20.70
C GLY A 609 -3.41 -19.93 -20.67
N VAL A 610 -3.62 -19.29 -21.82
CA VAL A 610 -3.91 -17.86 -21.97
C VAL A 610 -5.08 -17.65 -22.90
N ALA A 611 -6.07 -16.86 -22.46
CA ALA A 611 -7.22 -16.49 -23.28
C ALA A 611 -6.86 -15.36 -24.27
N ASP A 612 -7.07 -15.63 -25.56
CA ASP A 612 -6.98 -14.66 -26.64
C ASP A 612 -8.41 -14.20 -27.02
N PRO A 613 -8.76 -12.91 -26.84
CA PRO A 613 -10.13 -12.43 -27.07
C PRO A 613 -10.60 -12.51 -28.54
N THR A 614 -9.73 -12.87 -29.49
CA THR A 614 -10.07 -13.03 -30.91
C THR A 614 -10.14 -14.48 -31.39
N THR A 615 -9.44 -15.42 -30.74
CA THR A 615 -9.38 -16.84 -31.17
C THR A 615 -9.91 -17.84 -30.14
N THR A 616 -10.07 -17.45 -28.87
CA THR A 616 -10.45 -18.35 -27.79
C THR A 616 -11.97 -18.49 -27.65
N THR A 617 -12.47 -19.72 -27.56
CA THR A 617 -13.90 -20.00 -27.37
C THR A 617 -14.25 -19.97 -25.87
N PRO A 618 -15.20 -19.12 -25.41
CA PRO A 618 -15.63 -19.08 -24.01
C PRO A 618 -16.46 -20.31 -23.60
N LEU A 619 -16.52 -20.60 -22.30
CA LEU A 619 -17.27 -21.73 -21.74
C LEU A 619 -18.37 -21.28 -20.76
N GLU A 620 -19.63 -21.39 -21.17
CA GLU A 620 -20.83 -21.14 -20.37
C GLU A 620 -21.10 -22.26 -19.34
N GLY A 621 -21.66 -21.90 -18.18
CA GLY A 621 -22.25 -22.81 -17.20
C GLY A 621 -21.27 -23.53 -16.28
N ILE A 622 -19.96 -23.33 -16.42
CA ILE A 622 -18.93 -23.89 -15.54
C ILE A 622 -19.09 -23.32 -14.13
N VAL A 623 -19.01 -24.16 -13.10
CA VAL A 623 -19.13 -23.72 -11.71
C VAL A 623 -17.78 -23.20 -11.23
N VAL A 624 -17.76 -21.95 -10.75
CA VAL A 624 -16.62 -21.36 -10.05
C VAL A 624 -17.01 -21.15 -8.59
N MET A 625 -16.09 -21.42 -7.68
CA MET A 625 -16.26 -21.28 -6.23
C MET A 625 -15.21 -20.35 -5.64
N LEU A 626 -15.62 -19.61 -4.61
CA LEU A 626 -14.80 -18.69 -3.83
C LEU A 626 -14.81 -19.18 -2.37
N ASP A 627 -13.62 -19.42 -1.83
CA ASP A 627 -13.37 -19.90 -0.46
C ASP A 627 -14.20 -21.14 -0.09
N ASP A 628 -14.46 -21.99 -1.08
CA ASP A 628 -15.34 -23.18 -1.07
C ASP A 628 -16.78 -22.97 -0.51
N THR A 629 -17.17 -21.72 -0.25
CA THR A 629 -18.43 -21.33 0.41
C THR A 629 -19.39 -20.60 -0.51
N ARG A 630 -18.89 -19.71 -1.37
CA ARG A 630 -19.68 -19.01 -2.39
C ARG A 630 -19.47 -19.69 -3.74
N SER A 631 -20.51 -19.76 -4.57
CA SER A 631 -20.40 -20.29 -5.94
C SER A 631 -21.15 -19.42 -6.95
N THR A 632 -20.66 -19.40 -8.18
CA THR A 632 -21.31 -18.80 -9.35
C THR A 632 -21.17 -19.72 -10.56
N ARG A 633 -21.83 -19.37 -11.67
CA ARG A 633 -21.65 -20.03 -12.97
C ARG A 633 -21.18 -19.02 -14.01
N THR A 634 -20.41 -19.49 -14.98
CA THR A 634 -19.93 -18.65 -16.08
C THR A 634 -21.04 -18.33 -17.07
N GLU A 635 -21.03 -17.10 -17.58
CA GLU A 635 -21.97 -16.61 -18.59
C GLU A 635 -21.62 -17.11 -20.01
N LYS A 636 -22.42 -16.74 -21.01
CA LYS A 636 -22.17 -17.02 -22.44
C LYS A 636 -20.82 -16.50 -22.95
N THR A 637 -20.32 -15.44 -22.31
CA THR A 637 -19.01 -14.82 -22.54
C THR A 637 -17.86 -15.57 -21.85
N GLY A 638 -18.16 -16.65 -21.10
CA GLY A 638 -17.21 -17.35 -20.24
C GLY A 638 -16.87 -16.59 -18.95
N ALA A 639 -17.36 -15.35 -18.81
CA ALA A 639 -17.07 -14.50 -17.66
C ALA A 639 -17.76 -15.00 -16.39
N TYR A 640 -17.13 -14.76 -15.24
CA TYR A 640 -17.73 -14.89 -13.92
C TYR A 640 -17.30 -13.72 -13.02
N ALA A 641 -18.10 -13.41 -12.00
CA ALA A 641 -17.73 -12.46 -10.97
C ALA A 641 -18.33 -12.80 -9.60
N PHE A 642 -17.55 -12.57 -8.55
CA PHE A 642 -17.98 -12.46 -7.16
C PHE A 642 -17.84 -10.99 -6.75
N ARG A 643 -18.96 -10.32 -6.50
CA ARG A 643 -18.98 -8.97 -5.91
C ARG A 643 -18.97 -9.06 -4.38
N ASP A 644 -18.63 -7.96 -3.73
CA ASP A 644 -18.64 -7.84 -2.26
C ASP A 644 -17.84 -8.98 -1.61
N VAL A 645 -16.63 -9.21 -2.12
CA VAL A 645 -15.64 -10.12 -1.52
C VAL A 645 -14.96 -9.36 -0.39
N PRO A 646 -15.04 -9.83 0.87
CA PRO A 646 -14.27 -9.24 1.97
C PRO A 646 -12.79 -9.25 1.60
N PRO A 647 -12.03 -8.18 1.84
CA PRO A 647 -10.63 -8.13 1.43
C PRO A 647 -9.75 -8.99 2.37
N GLY A 648 -8.78 -9.65 1.76
CA GLY A 648 -7.97 -10.72 2.32
C GLY A 648 -7.30 -11.51 1.19
N ARG A 649 -6.80 -12.71 1.47
CA ARG A 649 -6.42 -13.71 0.45
C ARG A 649 -7.55 -14.72 0.32
N HIS A 650 -7.92 -15.03 -0.92
CA HIS A 650 -9.03 -15.90 -1.29
C HIS A 650 -8.58 -17.03 -2.19
N ARG A 651 -9.24 -18.17 -2.05
CA ARG A 651 -9.07 -19.35 -2.91
C ARG A 651 -10.22 -19.41 -3.91
N VAL A 652 -9.94 -19.11 -5.17
CA VAL A 652 -10.87 -19.30 -6.27
C VAL A 652 -10.63 -20.68 -6.88
N SER A 653 -11.68 -21.43 -7.20
CA SER A 653 -11.55 -22.71 -7.89
C SER A 653 -12.65 -22.93 -8.93
N ALA A 654 -12.29 -23.49 -10.08
CA ALA A 654 -13.24 -23.88 -11.12
C ALA A 654 -13.46 -25.39 -11.11
N LYS A 655 -14.68 -25.84 -11.42
CA LYS A 655 -15.06 -27.26 -11.41
C LYS A 655 -15.67 -27.66 -12.76
N ALA A 656 -14.98 -28.55 -13.47
CA ALA A 656 -15.48 -29.16 -14.69
C ALA A 656 -16.76 -29.98 -14.41
N GLY A 657 -17.71 -29.96 -15.34
CA GLY A 657 -19.01 -30.61 -15.17
C GLY A 657 -18.96 -32.11 -15.50
N ALA A 658 -19.48 -32.96 -14.61
CA ALA A 658 -19.44 -34.42 -14.77
C ALA A 658 -20.13 -34.97 -16.05
N SER A 659 -20.96 -34.18 -16.72
CA SER A 659 -21.61 -34.52 -18.00
C SER A 659 -20.71 -34.36 -19.24
N LYS A 660 -19.54 -33.72 -19.10
CA LYS A 660 -18.49 -33.61 -20.12
C LYS A 660 -17.13 -33.61 -19.43
N PRO A 661 -16.44 -34.75 -19.31
CA PRO A 661 -15.15 -34.79 -18.64
C PRO A 661 -14.12 -33.93 -19.40
N ALA A 662 -13.30 -33.25 -18.62
CA ALA A 662 -12.30 -32.30 -19.07
C ALA A 662 -11.18 -32.22 -18.04
N TYR A 663 -10.00 -31.85 -18.51
CA TYR A 663 -8.90 -31.42 -17.65
C TYR A 663 -8.63 -29.93 -17.86
N PHE A 664 -8.07 -29.29 -16.83
CA PHE A 664 -7.67 -27.89 -16.91
C PHE A 664 -6.28 -27.76 -17.53
N THR A 665 -6.06 -26.74 -18.35
CA THR A 665 -4.76 -26.37 -18.91
C THR A 665 -4.06 -25.30 -18.07
N THR A 666 -4.82 -24.54 -17.27
CA THR A 666 -4.32 -23.70 -16.18
C THR A 666 -4.53 -24.40 -14.82
N PRO A 667 -3.98 -23.89 -13.70
CA PRO A 667 -4.35 -24.39 -12.38
C PRO A 667 -5.86 -24.24 -12.13
N SER A 668 -6.54 -25.33 -11.76
CA SER A 668 -7.98 -25.31 -11.42
C SER A 668 -8.31 -24.55 -10.13
N THR A 669 -7.28 -24.08 -9.43
CA THR A 669 -7.34 -23.29 -8.19
C THR A 669 -6.35 -22.14 -8.26
N ALA A 670 -6.76 -20.92 -7.90
CA ALA A 670 -5.90 -19.75 -7.77
C ALA A 670 -6.03 -19.12 -6.37
N GLU A 671 -4.92 -18.65 -5.81
CA GLU A 671 -4.89 -17.81 -4.61
C GLU A 671 -4.60 -16.35 -5.01
N LEU A 672 -5.48 -15.44 -4.62
CA LEU A 672 -5.34 -14.00 -4.91
C LEU A 672 -6.04 -13.14 -3.86
N ASN A 673 -5.73 -11.84 -3.84
CA ASN A 673 -6.43 -10.88 -3.01
C ASN A 673 -7.61 -10.24 -3.76
N ALA A 674 -8.60 -9.72 -3.05
CA ALA A 674 -9.67 -8.91 -3.63
C ALA A 674 -9.28 -7.40 -3.63
N PRO A 675 -9.55 -6.64 -4.71
CA PRO A 675 -10.03 -7.10 -6.02
C PRO A 675 -8.93 -7.81 -6.82
N GLY A 676 -9.31 -8.73 -7.70
CA GLY A 676 -8.36 -9.50 -8.51
C GLY A 676 -9.01 -10.40 -9.57
N ARG A 677 -8.19 -10.96 -10.46
CA ARG A 677 -8.64 -11.79 -11.59
C ARG A 677 -7.99 -13.16 -11.60
N ALA A 678 -8.74 -14.20 -11.99
CA ALA A 678 -8.22 -15.53 -12.29
C ALA A 678 -8.94 -16.13 -13.51
N ASP A 679 -8.19 -16.65 -14.48
CA ASP A 679 -8.77 -17.26 -15.69
C ASP A 679 -8.50 -18.76 -15.74
N PHE A 680 -9.47 -19.54 -16.22
CA PHE A 680 -9.41 -21.01 -16.23
C PHE A 680 -9.54 -21.59 -17.64
N GLY A 681 -8.45 -22.17 -18.15
CA GLY A 681 -8.43 -22.89 -19.41
C GLY A 681 -8.78 -24.38 -19.23
N LEU A 682 -9.57 -24.95 -20.14
CA LEU A 682 -9.94 -26.38 -20.14
C LEU A 682 -9.81 -27.02 -21.53
N VAL A 683 -9.62 -28.34 -21.54
CA VAL A 683 -9.74 -29.21 -22.72
C VAL A 683 -10.66 -30.38 -22.42
N TRP A 684 -11.60 -30.66 -23.33
CA TRP A 684 -12.46 -31.84 -23.26
C TRP A 684 -11.65 -33.13 -23.48
N SER A 685 -11.93 -34.16 -22.68
CA SER A 685 -11.30 -35.47 -22.84
C SER A 685 -11.65 -36.10 -24.21
N PRO A 686 -10.67 -36.61 -24.98
CA PRO A 686 -10.95 -37.33 -26.21
C PRO A 686 -11.52 -38.73 -25.91
N ALA A 687 -12.44 -39.18 -26.75
CA ALA A 687 -12.78 -40.59 -26.87
C ALA A 687 -11.66 -41.34 -27.60
N ARG A 688 -11.46 -42.61 -27.25
CA ARG A 688 -10.54 -43.52 -27.93
C ARG A 688 -11.30 -44.74 -28.43
N ILE A 689 -11.14 -45.05 -29.71
CA ILE A 689 -11.61 -46.30 -30.30
C ILE A 689 -10.36 -47.13 -30.62
N ILE A 690 -10.21 -48.25 -29.94
CA ILE A 690 -9.14 -49.22 -30.14
C ILE A 690 -9.73 -50.41 -30.90
N GLY A 691 -8.96 -51.06 -31.76
CA GLY A 691 -9.48 -52.22 -32.46
C GLY A 691 -8.45 -53.12 -33.09
N ARG A 692 -8.94 -54.18 -33.73
CA ARG A 692 -8.13 -55.17 -34.45
C ARG A 692 -8.82 -55.58 -35.75
N VAL A 693 -8.05 -55.73 -36.83
CA VAL A 693 -8.43 -56.50 -38.02
C VAL A 693 -7.69 -57.83 -37.99
N ALA A 694 -8.41 -58.94 -38.09
CA ALA A 694 -7.83 -60.28 -38.10
C ALA A 694 -8.47 -61.17 -39.17
N SER A 695 -7.71 -62.15 -39.66
CA SER A 695 -8.21 -63.22 -40.53
C SER A 695 -9.18 -64.16 -39.80
N ASP A 696 -9.92 -64.96 -40.56
CA ASP A 696 -10.57 -66.21 -40.13
C ASP A 696 -9.66 -67.16 -39.32
N ALA A 697 -8.35 -67.16 -39.55
CA ALA A 697 -7.33 -67.88 -38.78
C ALA A 697 -6.86 -67.17 -37.50
N ASN A 698 -7.47 -66.05 -37.12
CA ASN A 698 -7.09 -65.12 -36.03
C ASN A 698 -5.67 -64.51 -36.13
N LEU A 699 -5.03 -64.57 -37.31
CA LEU A 699 -3.82 -63.82 -37.65
C LEU A 699 -4.15 -62.32 -37.81
N GLY A 700 -3.27 -61.43 -37.32
CA GLY A 700 -3.43 -59.98 -37.48
C GLY A 700 -3.19 -59.51 -38.91
N ILE A 701 -4.02 -58.58 -39.40
CA ILE A 701 -3.90 -58.02 -40.77
C ILE A 701 -3.31 -56.62 -40.70
N ALA A 702 -2.07 -56.48 -41.17
CA ALA A 702 -1.39 -55.18 -41.27
C ALA A 702 -1.79 -54.40 -42.53
N GLY A 703 -1.63 -53.07 -42.49
CA GLY A 703 -1.83 -52.19 -43.65
C GLY A 703 -3.29 -51.86 -44.00
N ALA A 704 -4.26 -52.55 -43.40
CA ALA A 704 -5.68 -52.27 -43.57
C ALA A 704 -6.06 -50.91 -42.95
N VAL A 705 -6.84 -50.12 -43.68
CA VAL A 705 -7.30 -48.77 -43.32
C VAL A 705 -8.72 -48.81 -42.75
N ILE A 706 -8.85 -48.31 -41.53
CA ILE A 706 -10.12 -48.06 -40.86
C ILE A 706 -10.48 -46.58 -41.03
N ASN A 707 -11.67 -46.31 -41.55
CA ASN A 707 -12.23 -44.97 -41.68
C ASN A 707 -13.33 -44.77 -40.62
N ALA A 708 -13.42 -43.58 -40.03
CA ALA A 708 -14.46 -43.25 -39.05
C ALA A 708 -14.98 -41.82 -39.24
N ARG A 709 -16.31 -41.69 -39.35
CA ARG A 709 -17.01 -40.40 -39.52
C ARG A 709 -17.91 -40.14 -38.31
N THR A 710 -17.80 -38.94 -37.73
CA THR A 710 -18.75 -38.47 -36.70
C THR A 710 -20.04 -37.94 -37.33
N THR A 711 -21.13 -37.91 -36.57
CA THR A 711 -22.39 -37.21 -36.95
C THR A 711 -22.23 -35.70 -37.18
N LYS A 712 -21.06 -35.12 -36.83
CA LYS A 712 -20.69 -33.72 -37.10
C LYS A 712 -19.75 -33.54 -38.31
N GLY A 713 -19.51 -34.59 -39.08
CA GLY A 713 -18.73 -34.52 -40.33
C GLY A 713 -17.21 -34.48 -40.17
N ALA A 714 -16.68 -34.65 -38.97
CA ALA A 714 -15.24 -34.92 -38.80
C ALA A 714 -14.94 -36.36 -39.26
N ASP A 715 -14.10 -36.47 -40.28
CA ASP A 715 -13.54 -37.71 -40.80
C ASP A 715 -12.16 -37.99 -40.19
N MET A 716 -11.91 -39.27 -39.89
CA MET A 716 -10.66 -39.76 -39.30
C MET A 716 -10.30 -41.10 -39.95
N SER A 717 -9.02 -41.43 -40.03
CA SER A 717 -8.58 -42.77 -40.44
C SER A 717 -7.38 -43.25 -39.64
N ALA A 718 -7.21 -44.58 -39.60
CA ALA A 718 -6.07 -45.26 -38.98
C ALA A 718 -5.70 -46.50 -39.80
N THR A 719 -4.39 -46.74 -39.95
CA THR A 719 -3.86 -47.95 -40.59
C THR A 719 -3.45 -48.96 -39.52
N THR A 720 -3.65 -50.25 -39.80
CA THR A 720 -3.34 -51.34 -38.87
C THR A 720 -1.85 -51.69 -38.80
N ASP A 721 -1.39 -52.01 -37.59
CA ASP A 721 -0.04 -52.48 -37.29
C ASP A 721 0.19 -53.97 -37.63
N SER A 722 1.38 -54.51 -37.33
CA SER A 722 1.75 -55.91 -37.58
C SER A 722 0.95 -56.96 -36.79
N GLU A 723 0.32 -56.58 -35.68
CA GLU A 723 -0.64 -57.40 -34.94
C GLU A 723 -2.07 -57.19 -35.45
N GLY A 724 -2.27 -56.37 -36.48
CA GLY A 724 -3.57 -55.95 -36.98
C GLY A 724 -4.28 -54.92 -36.08
N GLY A 725 -3.59 -54.34 -35.11
CA GLY A 725 -4.13 -53.35 -34.17
C GLY A 725 -4.29 -51.97 -34.80
N PHE A 726 -5.31 -51.22 -34.37
CA PHE A 726 -5.49 -49.80 -34.72
C PHE A 726 -6.01 -48.97 -33.54
N VAL A 727 -5.76 -47.67 -33.57
CA VAL A 727 -6.29 -46.69 -32.61
C VAL A 727 -6.76 -45.43 -33.33
N LEU A 728 -7.98 -45.00 -33.04
CA LEU A 728 -8.58 -43.74 -33.46
C LEU A 728 -8.85 -42.90 -32.20
N ALA A 729 -8.63 -41.59 -32.27
CA ALA A 729 -8.90 -40.65 -31.18
C ALA A 729 -9.63 -39.41 -31.71
N GLY A 730 -10.68 -38.98 -31.01
CA GLY A 730 -11.55 -37.88 -31.44
C GLY A 730 -12.51 -37.42 -30.35
N PRO A 731 -13.49 -36.53 -30.64
CA PRO A 731 -14.51 -36.11 -29.68
C PRO A 731 -15.42 -37.28 -29.26
N ALA A 732 -15.97 -37.24 -28.05
CA ALA A 732 -16.96 -38.23 -27.63
C ALA A 732 -18.30 -38.08 -28.36
N GLY A 733 -18.95 -39.20 -28.66
CA GLY A 733 -20.21 -39.27 -29.39
C GLY A 733 -20.30 -40.43 -30.38
N GLU A 734 -21.23 -40.33 -31.32
CA GLU A 734 -21.53 -41.39 -32.30
C GLU A 734 -20.62 -41.32 -33.53
N TYR A 735 -20.10 -42.49 -33.91
CA TYR A 735 -19.22 -42.73 -35.05
C TYR A 735 -19.79 -43.81 -35.96
N THR A 736 -19.77 -43.56 -37.28
CA THR A 736 -19.87 -44.60 -38.30
C THR A 736 -18.45 -45.02 -38.70
N ILE A 737 -18.09 -46.28 -38.42
CA ILE A 737 -16.76 -46.86 -38.66
C ILE A 737 -16.84 -47.89 -39.78
N ASP A 738 -15.83 -47.90 -40.64
CA ASP A 738 -15.75 -48.73 -41.83
C ASP A 738 -14.33 -49.29 -42.03
N LEU A 739 -14.22 -50.45 -42.67
CA LEU A 739 -12.95 -51.06 -43.08
C LEU A 739 -12.87 -50.99 -44.60
N ALA A 740 -11.93 -50.20 -45.12
CA ALA A 740 -11.71 -50.04 -46.56
C ALA A 740 -11.24 -51.38 -47.16
N ALA A 741 -12.12 -52.12 -47.80
CA ALA A 741 -11.82 -53.45 -48.34
C ALA A 741 -10.71 -53.41 -49.42
N GLU A 742 -10.60 -52.28 -50.12
CA GLU A 742 -9.55 -51.95 -51.09
C GLU A 742 -8.14 -51.76 -50.48
N SER A 743 -8.05 -51.62 -49.15
CA SER A 743 -6.77 -51.50 -48.42
C SER A 743 -6.23 -52.83 -47.88
N LEU A 744 -6.96 -53.93 -48.08
CA LEU A 744 -6.54 -55.24 -47.58
C LEU A 744 -5.38 -55.82 -48.40
N PRO A 745 -4.43 -56.55 -47.77
CA PRO A 745 -3.40 -57.27 -48.51
C PRO A 745 -4.00 -58.29 -49.49
N ALA A 746 -3.32 -58.49 -50.62
CA ALA A 746 -3.80 -59.36 -51.70
C ALA A 746 -4.13 -60.77 -51.19
N GLY A 747 -5.32 -61.26 -51.55
CA GLY A 747 -5.82 -62.57 -51.12
C GLY A 747 -6.68 -62.54 -49.86
N TYR A 748 -6.86 -61.41 -49.17
CA TYR A 748 -7.90 -61.25 -48.15
C TYR A 748 -9.15 -60.54 -48.71
N VAL A 749 -10.33 -60.88 -48.18
CA VAL A 749 -11.60 -60.20 -48.50
C VAL A 749 -12.42 -59.89 -47.26
N PHE A 750 -13.05 -58.71 -47.24
CA PHE A 750 -14.00 -58.31 -46.21
C PHE A 750 -15.43 -58.32 -46.78
N ARG A 751 -16.36 -58.91 -46.04
CA ARG A 751 -17.80 -58.98 -46.38
C ARG A 751 -18.72 -58.33 -45.34
N GLY A 752 -18.14 -57.63 -44.35
CA GLY A 752 -18.91 -56.97 -43.31
C GLY A 752 -19.48 -55.62 -43.76
N ALA A 753 -20.42 -55.11 -42.97
CA ALA A 753 -20.98 -53.77 -43.15
C ALA A 753 -20.34 -52.75 -42.19
N LYS A 754 -20.54 -51.45 -42.50
CA LYS A 754 -20.17 -50.34 -41.63
C LYS A 754 -20.84 -50.47 -40.26
N ARG A 755 -20.18 -50.02 -39.20
CA ARG A 755 -20.66 -50.11 -37.82
C ARG A 755 -20.91 -48.74 -37.23
N VAL A 756 -22.11 -48.51 -36.72
CA VAL A 756 -22.41 -47.34 -35.88
C VAL A 756 -22.08 -47.69 -34.43
N VAL A 757 -21.29 -46.85 -33.76
CA VAL A 757 -20.91 -47.04 -32.35
C VAL A 757 -20.89 -45.71 -31.60
N ASN A 758 -21.22 -45.73 -30.31
CA ASN A 758 -21.11 -44.54 -29.44
C ASN A 758 -19.82 -44.63 -28.61
N ALA A 759 -18.87 -43.74 -28.85
CA ALA A 759 -17.57 -43.72 -28.18
C ALA A 759 -17.60 -42.72 -27.01
N PRO A 760 -17.54 -43.20 -25.74
CA PRO A 760 -17.47 -42.33 -24.56
C PRO A 760 -16.11 -41.62 -24.45
N ALA A 761 -16.09 -40.50 -23.74
CA ALA A 761 -14.84 -39.89 -23.30
C ALA A 761 -14.16 -40.76 -22.22
N ASP A 762 -12.82 -40.69 -22.15
CA ASP A 762 -11.96 -41.34 -21.14
C ASP A 762 -12.01 -42.87 -21.02
N GLN A 763 -12.91 -43.56 -21.72
CA GLN A 763 -12.97 -45.03 -21.77
C GLN A 763 -12.67 -45.55 -23.19
N PRO A 764 -11.75 -46.50 -23.38
CA PRO A 764 -11.42 -47.04 -24.69
C PRO A 764 -12.53 -47.98 -25.18
N LEU A 765 -13.24 -47.60 -26.23
CA LEU A 765 -14.18 -48.47 -26.93
C LEU A 765 -13.42 -49.48 -27.80
N THR A 766 -13.78 -50.77 -27.76
CA THR A 766 -13.11 -51.82 -28.55
C THR A 766 -13.93 -52.26 -29.76
N VAL A 767 -13.32 -52.32 -30.96
CA VAL A 767 -13.96 -52.72 -32.22
C VAL A 767 -13.11 -53.76 -32.98
N ALA A 768 -13.66 -54.93 -33.28
CA ALA A 768 -12.92 -56.00 -33.99
C ALA A 768 -13.53 -56.34 -35.36
N PHE A 769 -12.73 -56.29 -36.43
CA PHE A 769 -13.08 -56.72 -37.78
C PHE A 769 -12.49 -58.11 -38.08
N GLN A 770 -13.20 -58.88 -38.90
CA GLN A 770 -12.82 -60.22 -39.34
C GLN A 770 -12.84 -60.25 -40.87
N VAL A 771 -11.81 -60.84 -41.49
CA VAL A 771 -11.67 -60.97 -42.95
C VAL A 771 -11.40 -62.41 -43.35
N GLU A 772 -11.87 -62.83 -44.52
CA GLU A 772 -11.64 -64.17 -45.06
C GLU A 772 -10.31 -64.20 -45.83
N ALA A 773 -9.44 -65.17 -45.57
CA ALA A 773 -8.29 -65.43 -46.44
C ALA A 773 -8.70 -66.39 -47.57
N LEU A 774 -8.41 -66.01 -48.82
CA LEU A 774 -8.70 -66.82 -49.99
C LEU A 774 -7.67 -67.93 -50.12
N ARG A 775 -8.06 -69.16 -49.76
CA ARG A 775 -7.24 -70.37 -49.90
C ARG A 775 -7.88 -71.37 -50.85
N SER A 776 -7.09 -71.96 -51.72
CA SER A 776 -7.52 -73.01 -52.65
C SER A 776 -6.49 -74.11 -52.79
N VAL A 777 -6.97 -75.35 -52.98
CA VAL A 777 -6.15 -76.48 -53.40
C VAL A 777 -6.62 -76.94 -54.77
N SER A 778 -5.75 -76.83 -55.75
CA SER A 778 -5.90 -77.40 -57.08
C SER A 778 -5.07 -78.69 -57.22
N GLY A 779 -5.35 -79.49 -58.24
CA GLY A 779 -4.54 -80.68 -58.50
C GLY A 779 -4.99 -81.49 -59.71
N THR A 780 -4.27 -82.58 -59.95
CA THR A 780 -4.56 -83.53 -61.03
C THR A 780 -4.60 -84.98 -60.53
N VAL A 781 -5.41 -85.82 -61.17
CA VAL A 781 -5.53 -87.26 -60.88
C VAL A 781 -5.15 -88.09 -62.10
N SER A 782 -4.20 -89.01 -61.94
CA SER A 782 -3.72 -89.84 -63.05
C SER A 782 -4.79 -90.83 -63.54
N GLY A 783 -5.02 -90.90 -64.85
CA GLY A 783 -5.85 -91.93 -65.50
C GLY A 783 -7.34 -91.60 -65.66
N GLY A 784 -7.69 -90.31 -65.83
CA GLY A 784 -9.07 -89.88 -66.12
C GLY A 784 -9.92 -89.59 -64.86
N PRO A 785 -11.18 -89.13 -65.06
CA PRO A 785 -11.96 -88.46 -64.03
C PRO A 785 -12.25 -89.32 -62.79
N ALA A 786 -12.29 -88.67 -61.62
CA ALA A 786 -12.54 -89.27 -60.31
C ALA A 786 -13.38 -88.36 -59.41
N GLU A 787 -14.07 -88.93 -58.42
CA GLU A 787 -14.64 -88.15 -57.31
C GLU A 787 -13.50 -87.75 -56.37
N ILE A 788 -13.30 -86.46 -56.14
CA ILE A 788 -12.32 -85.93 -55.19
C ILE A 788 -13.05 -85.44 -53.95
N ARG A 789 -12.60 -85.83 -52.76
CA ARG A 789 -13.25 -85.49 -51.49
C ARG A 789 -12.25 -85.11 -50.39
N ILE A 790 -12.60 -84.07 -49.63
CA ILE A 790 -11.96 -83.69 -48.37
C ILE A 790 -12.91 -84.09 -47.24
N GLU A 791 -12.70 -85.28 -46.66
CA GLU A 791 -13.65 -85.88 -45.72
C GLU A 791 -13.92 -85.02 -44.46
N PRO A 792 -12.92 -84.40 -43.80
CA PRO A 792 -13.16 -83.57 -42.60
C PRO A 792 -13.96 -82.29 -42.86
N LEU A 793 -14.06 -81.84 -44.12
CA LEU A 793 -14.81 -80.64 -44.51
C LEU A 793 -16.12 -80.95 -45.24
N GLY A 794 -16.40 -82.23 -45.53
CA GLY A 794 -17.56 -82.64 -46.33
C GLY A 794 -17.55 -82.20 -47.80
N LEU A 795 -16.45 -81.60 -48.28
CA LEU A 795 -16.35 -81.06 -49.64
C LEU A 795 -16.05 -82.16 -50.65
N THR A 796 -16.87 -82.26 -51.71
CA THR A 796 -16.67 -83.14 -52.87
C THR A 796 -16.64 -82.31 -54.16
N VAL A 797 -15.72 -82.63 -55.07
CA VAL A 797 -15.60 -82.08 -56.43
C VAL A 797 -15.25 -83.22 -57.39
N THR A 798 -15.96 -83.35 -58.52
CA THR A 798 -15.56 -84.26 -59.60
C THR A 798 -14.46 -83.62 -60.44
N SER A 799 -13.39 -84.35 -60.73
CA SER A 799 -12.34 -83.83 -61.61
C SER A 799 -12.78 -83.80 -63.09
N ASP A 800 -12.19 -82.91 -63.88
CA ASP A 800 -12.45 -82.80 -65.32
C ASP A 800 -11.89 -84.00 -66.14
N THR A 801 -12.04 -83.94 -67.47
CA THR A 801 -11.60 -84.98 -68.42
C THR A 801 -10.08 -85.11 -68.53
N ALA A 802 -9.30 -84.09 -68.15
CA ALA A 802 -7.85 -84.14 -68.00
C ALA A 802 -7.42 -84.58 -66.58
N GLY A 803 -8.38 -84.81 -65.67
CA GLY A 803 -8.15 -85.18 -64.28
C GLY A 803 -7.94 -83.98 -63.35
N GLY A 804 -8.15 -82.74 -63.80
CA GLY A 804 -7.99 -81.51 -63.02
C GLY A 804 -9.12 -81.27 -62.01
N PHE A 805 -8.80 -80.74 -60.83
CA PHE A 805 -9.79 -80.35 -59.82
C PHE A 805 -9.35 -79.10 -59.03
N VAL A 806 -10.31 -78.40 -58.42
CA VAL A 806 -10.06 -77.22 -57.56
C VAL A 806 -11.07 -77.16 -56.41
N PHE A 807 -10.59 -77.08 -55.17
CA PHE A 807 -11.36 -76.62 -54.00
C PHE A 807 -10.99 -75.15 -53.69
N ARG A 808 -11.97 -74.33 -53.32
CA ARG A 808 -11.81 -72.90 -52.99
C ARG A 808 -12.38 -72.57 -51.62
N SER A 809 -11.97 -71.45 -51.04
CA SER A 809 -12.39 -70.96 -49.71
C SER A 809 -12.14 -71.99 -48.60
N LEU A 810 -10.96 -72.61 -48.61
CA LEU A 810 -10.59 -73.60 -47.60
C LEU A 810 -10.17 -72.93 -46.28
N PRO A 811 -10.61 -73.46 -45.12
CA PRO A 811 -10.05 -73.08 -43.83
C PRO A 811 -8.58 -73.53 -43.73
N PRO A 812 -7.79 -72.95 -42.81
CA PRO A 812 -6.43 -73.43 -42.54
C PRO A 812 -6.47 -74.81 -41.87
N GLY A 813 -5.48 -75.66 -42.13
CA GLY A 813 -5.39 -77.00 -41.54
C GLY A 813 -4.73 -78.04 -42.43
N THR A 814 -4.52 -79.23 -41.88
CA THR A 814 -4.01 -80.38 -42.64
C THR A 814 -5.18 -81.26 -43.09
N PHE A 815 -5.33 -81.44 -44.39
CA PHE A 815 -6.45 -82.18 -44.99
C PHE A 815 -5.95 -83.34 -45.84
N THR A 816 -6.55 -84.52 -45.65
CA THR A 816 -6.38 -85.63 -46.58
C THR A 816 -7.39 -85.51 -47.70
N ILE A 817 -6.89 -85.38 -48.92
CA ILE A 817 -7.65 -85.31 -50.16
C ILE A 817 -7.68 -86.70 -50.75
N THR A 818 -8.86 -87.28 -50.91
CA THR A 818 -9.05 -88.64 -51.44
C THR A 818 -9.66 -88.58 -52.85
N ALA A 819 -9.06 -89.29 -53.80
CA ALA A 819 -9.66 -89.56 -55.10
C ALA A 819 -10.23 -90.99 -55.10
N ARG A 820 -11.48 -91.14 -55.53
CA ARG A 820 -12.18 -92.43 -55.62
C ARG A 820 -12.57 -92.72 -57.08
N ARG A 821 -12.20 -93.90 -57.57
CA ARG A 821 -12.51 -94.35 -58.94
C ARG A 821 -12.62 -95.88 -59.00
N GLY A 822 -13.81 -96.39 -59.32
CA GLY A 822 -14.03 -97.83 -59.55
C GLY A 822 -13.61 -98.75 -58.39
N GLY A 823 -13.90 -98.35 -57.15
CA GLY A 823 -13.48 -99.09 -55.94
C GLY A 823 -12.02 -98.89 -55.52
N ARG A 824 -11.18 -98.27 -56.34
CA ARG A 824 -9.81 -97.86 -55.97
C ARG A 824 -9.82 -96.49 -55.30
N VAL A 825 -8.93 -96.29 -54.34
CA VAL A 825 -8.74 -95.03 -53.61
C VAL A 825 -7.27 -94.61 -53.70
N ALA A 826 -7.03 -93.32 -53.98
CA ALA A 826 -5.74 -92.66 -53.82
C ALA A 826 -5.89 -91.50 -52.83
N SER A 827 -4.85 -91.18 -52.08
CA SER A 827 -4.89 -90.10 -51.08
C SER A 827 -3.59 -89.30 -51.05
N SER A 828 -3.71 -87.99 -50.85
CA SER A 828 -2.61 -87.06 -50.59
C SER A 828 -2.98 -86.18 -49.40
N THR A 829 -2.01 -85.87 -48.54
CA THR A 829 -2.19 -84.95 -47.43
C THR A 829 -1.65 -83.57 -47.81
N VAL A 830 -2.47 -82.53 -47.69
CA VAL A 830 -2.13 -81.15 -48.03
C VAL A 830 -2.32 -80.27 -46.79
N THR A 831 -1.29 -79.50 -46.45
CA THR A 831 -1.34 -78.53 -45.34
C THR A 831 -1.67 -77.15 -45.88
N VAL A 832 -2.88 -76.69 -45.63
CA VAL A 832 -3.36 -75.34 -45.97
C VAL A 832 -2.88 -74.36 -44.88
N PRO A 833 -2.09 -73.33 -45.22
CA PRO A 833 -1.53 -72.39 -44.25
C PRO A 833 -2.58 -71.42 -43.70
N VAL A 834 -2.21 -70.63 -42.69
CA VAL A 834 -3.07 -69.59 -42.10
C VAL A 834 -3.28 -68.36 -43.00
N GLU A 835 -2.37 -68.14 -43.96
CA GLU A 835 -2.40 -67.05 -44.94
C GLU A 835 -3.14 -67.44 -46.24
N PRO A 836 -3.47 -66.49 -47.14
CA PRO A 836 -3.99 -66.78 -48.47
C PRO A 836 -3.00 -67.62 -49.29
N ALA A 837 -3.46 -68.69 -49.92
CA ALA A 837 -2.58 -69.63 -50.62
C ALA A 837 -3.30 -70.39 -51.75
N VAL A 838 -2.59 -70.59 -52.86
CA VAL A 838 -2.98 -71.52 -53.92
C VAL A 838 -1.99 -72.69 -53.90
N LEU A 839 -2.46 -73.85 -53.47
CA LEU A 839 -1.65 -75.07 -53.33
C LEU A 839 -1.97 -76.05 -54.46
N ASN A 840 -0.98 -76.83 -54.87
CA ASN A 840 -1.13 -77.87 -55.88
C ASN A 840 -0.79 -79.24 -55.31
N THR A 841 -1.54 -80.27 -55.72
CA THR A 841 -1.27 -81.68 -55.41
C THR A 841 -1.53 -82.58 -56.62
N SER A 842 -0.97 -83.80 -56.60
CA SER A 842 -1.25 -84.85 -57.58
C SER A 842 -1.67 -86.13 -56.87
N LEU A 843 -2.61 -86.88 -57.46
CA LEU A 843 -3.11 -88.14 -56.90
C LEU A 843 -2.88 -89.30 -57.89
N THR A 844 -2.24 -90.36 -57.40
CA THR A 844 -1.86 -91.55 -58.17
C THR A 844 -2.25 -92.82 -57.42
N PHE A 845 -2.75 -93.82 -58.16
CA PHE A 845 -3.14 -95.12 -57.61
C PHE A 845 -1.99 -96.11 -57.77
N ALA A 846 -1.58 -96.79 -56.69
CA ALA A 846 -0.46 -97.73 -56.67
C ALA A 846 -0.90 -99.21 -56.59
N GLU A 847 0.04 -100.13 -56.79
CA GLU A 847 -0.14 -101.59 -56.84
C GLU A 847 0.79 -102.28 -55.80
N THR A 848 0.45 -103.48 -55.31
CA THR A 848 0.84 -103.93 -53.94
C THR A 848 1.62 -105.25 -53.84
N ALA A 849 2.55 -105.35 -52.88
CA ALA A 849 3.18 -106.59 -52.39
C ALA A 849 3.73 -106.44 -50.92
N PRO A 850 3.61 -107.46 -50.03
CA PRO A 850 4.11 -107.47 -48.62
C PRO A 850 5.05 -108.68 -48.32
N PRO A 851 5.34 -109.13 -47.06
CA PRO A 851 5.26 -108.57 -45.68
C PRO A 851 6.71 -108.45 -45.06
N ALA A 852 7.14 -108.75 -43.81
CA ALA A 852 6.59 -109.29 -42.53
C ALA A 852 7.52 -109.02 -41.30
N ALA A 853 6.94 -109.09 -40.08
CA ALA A 853 7.44 -109.56 -38.74
C ALA A 853 8.87 -109.28 -38.18
N ALA A 854 9.13 -109.21 -36.85
CA ALA A 854 8.33 -108.89 -35.64
C ALA A 854 9.23 -108.84 -34.36
N ALA A 855 8.99 -107.92 -33.40
CA ALA A 855 9.42 -107.99 -31.98
C ALA A 855 8.76 -106.87 -31.13
N VAL A 856 8.79 -106.97 -29.78
CA VAL A 856 8.05 -106.09 -28.84
C VAL A 856 8.94 -105.58 -27.68
N VAL A 857 8.89 -104.27 -27.37
CA VAL A 857 9.24 -103.68 -26.05
C VAL A 857 8.34 -102.44 -25.78
N ALA A 858 8.08 -102.13 -24.50
CA ALA A 858 7.24 -101.03 -24.02
C ALA A 858 8.09 -99.79 -23.53
N PRO A 859 7.48 -98.66 -23.07
CA PRO A 859 8.04 -97.33 -23.37
C PRO A 859 8.85 -96.64 -22.27
N GLN A 860 9.73 -95.69 -22.64
CA GLN A 860 10.31 -94.68 -21.75
C GLN A 860 10.47 -93.30 -22.40
N ASN A 861 10.45 -92.24 -21.58
CA ASN A 861 10.51 -90.82 -21.98
C ASN A 861 11.94 -90.24 -21.95
N VAL A 862 12.32 -89.45 -22.95
CA VAL A 862 13.44 -88.48 -22.87
C VAL A 862 13.19 -87.32 -23.85
N PRO A 863 13.48 -86.04 -23.53
CA PRO A 863 13.22 -85.33 -22.28
C PRO A 863 12.29 -84.11 -22.51
N ALA A 864 11.35 -83.86 -21.60
CA ALA A 864 10.61 -82.60 -21.61
C ALA A 864 11.50 -81.47 -21.08
N ALA A 865 11.88 -80.51 -21.94
CA ALA A 865 12.63 -79.32 -21.51
C ALA A 865 11.80 -78.52 -20.49
N VAL A 866 12.31 -78.42 -19.25
CA VAL A 866 11.60 -77.77 -18.14
C VAL A 866 11.51 -76.27 -18.40
N ARG A 867 10.32 -75.83 -18.87
CA ARG A 867 9.97 -74.41 -19.01
C ARG A 867 9.73 -73.80 -17.63
N ALA A 868 10.82 -73.41 -16.98
CA ALA A 868 10.80 -72.64 -15.74
C ALA A 868 9.93 -71.37 -15.90
N PHE A 869 9.09 -71.08 -14.90
CA PHE A 869 8.36 -69.83 -14.80
C PHE A 869 9.02 -68.93 -13.76
N PHE A 870 9.09 -67.63 -14.04
CA PHE A 870 9.67 -66.64 -13.13
C PHE A 870 8.64 -65.57 -12.77
N VAL A 871 8.60 -65.18 -11.51
CA VAL A 871 7.78 -64.06 -11.02
C VAL A 871 8.60 -62.78 -11.11
N GLN A 872 8.31 -61.93 -12.09
CA GLN A 872 9.00 -60.64 -12.27
C GLN A 872 8.29 -59.56 -11.47
N LEU A 873 9.05 -58.79 -10.69
CA LEU A 873 8.56 -57.71 -9.82
C LEU A 873 8.86 -56.29 -10.34
N GLY A 874 9.81 -56.16 -11.26
CA GLY A 874 10.17 -54.85 -11.81
C GLY A 874 11.18 -54.94 -12.94
N ALA A 875 11.23 -53.86 -13.73
CA ALA A 875 12.17 -53.66 -14.83
C ALA A 875 12.73 -52.24 -14.74
N PHE A 876 14.05 -52.11 -14.55
CA PHE A 876 14.69 -50.83 -14.27
C PHE A 876 15.83 -50.56 -15.25
N SER A 877 15.95 -49.33 -15.74
CA SER A 877 17.12 -48.86 -16.51
C SER A 877 18.36 -48.68 -15.62
N GLU A 878 18.16 -48.43 -14.32
CA GLU A 878 19.22 -48.13 -13.35
C GLU A 878 19.45 -49.28 -12.37
N ALA A 879 20.72 -49.67 -12.17
CA ALA A 879 21.10 -50.77 -11.28
C ALA A 879 20.66 -50.55 -9.82
N ARG A 880 20.86 -49.35 -9.28
CA ARG A 880 20.51 -49.01 -7.89
C ARG A 880 19.04 -49.24 -7.55
N ASN A 881 18.13 -49.03 -8.51
CA ASN A 881 16.70 -49.20 -8.28
C ASN A 881 16.31 -50.68 -8.28
N ALA A 882 16.98 -51.51 -9.09
CA ALA A 882 16.86 -52.96 -9.03
C ALA A 882 17.45 -53.55 -7.73
N GLU A 883 18.64 -53.08 -7.33
CA GLU A 883 19.31 -53.47 -6.07
C GLU A 883 18.45 -53.14 -4.84
N GLN A 884 17.90 -51.92 -4.76
CA GLN A 884 16.98 -51.53 -3.69
C GLN A 884 15.70 -52.37 -3.63
N LEU A 885 15.19 -52.86 -4.77
CA LEU A 885 14.04 -53.75 -4.79
C LEU A 885 14.42 -55.16 -4.32
N VAL A 886 15.56 -55.70 -4.76
CA VAL A 886 16.11 -56.99 -4.32
C VAL A 886 16.31 -57.00 -2.80
N GLU A 887 16.96 -55.98 -2.23
CA GLU A 887 17.09 -55.83 -0.78
C GLU A 887 15.74 -55.81 -0.05
N ARG A 888 14.78 -55.01 -0.56
CA ARG A 888 13.47 -54.83 0.08
C ARG A 888 12.67 -56.13 0.10
N ILE A 889 12.82 -56.97 -0.92
CA ILE A 889 12.18 -58.29 -1.01
C ILE A 889 12.92 -59.31 -0.12
N ALA A 890 14.25 -59.28 -0.07
CA ALA A 890 15.07 -60.11 0.82
C ALA A 890 14.72 -59.91 2.30
N ARG A 891 14.46 -58.66 2.72
CA ARG A 891 13.97 -58.32 4.07
C ARG A 891 12.60 -58.95 4.41
N THR A 892 11.86 -59.48 3.43
CA THR A 892 10.60 -60.23 3.65
C THR A 892 10.77 -61.76 3.67
N GLY A 893 12.01 -62.25 3.68
CA GLY A 893 12.34 -63.68 3.63
C GLY A 893 12.22 -64.33 2.26
N THR A 894 12.01 -63.54 1.19
CA THR A 894 11.91 -64.03 -0.19
C THR A 894 13.21 -63.73 -0.93
N ARG A 895 13.85 -64.74 -1.55
CA ARG A 895 15.06 -64.53 -2.36
C ARG A 895 14.68 -64.06 -3.76
N ALA A 896 15.18 -62.89 -4.16
CA ALA A 896 15.02 -62.30 -5.49
C ALA A 896 16.38 -62.08 -6.15
N GLU A 897 16.42 -62.12 -7.49
CA GLU A 897 17.64 -62.01 -8.29
C GLU A 897 17.44 -60.98 -9.42
N SER A 898 18.50 -60.24 -9.76
CA SER A 898 18.51 -59.20 -10.79
C SER A 898 19.23 -59.66 -12.06
N THR A 899 18.49 -59.86 -13.15
CA THR A 899 19.04 -60.26 -14.46
C THR A 899 19.02 -59.08 -15.41
N LYS A 900 20.19 -58.71 -15.98
CA LYS A 900 20.25 -57.71 -17.06
C LYS A 900 19.78 -58.31 -18.38
N THR A 901 18.93 -57.61 -19.11
CA THR A 901 18.39 -58.02 -20.42
C THR A 901 18.23 -56.78 -21.29
N GLY A 902 19.13 -56.62 -22.28
CA GLY A 902 19.23 -55.38 -23.05
C GLY A 902 19.62 -54.19 -22.17
N GLN A 903 18.87 -53.09 -22.30
CA GLN A 903 19.04 -51.87 -21.49
C GLN A 903 18.33 -51.91 -20.12
N LEU A 904 17.61 -52.99 -19.81
CA LEU A 904 16.85 -53.13 -18.55
C LEU A 904 17.45 -54.18 -17.63
N ILE A 905 17.23 -54.02 -16.33
CA ILE A 905 17.58 -54.94 -15.25
C ILE A 905 16.25 -55.41 -14.64
N LEU A 906 16.01 -56.71 -14.74
CA LEU A 906 14.75 -57.37 -14.40
C LEU A 906 14.90 -58.06 -13.05
N VAL A 907 14.09 -57.65 -12.07
CA VAL A 907 14.08 -58.28 -10.73
C VAL A 907 13.06 -59.42 -10.73
N ARG A 908 13.52 -60.64 -10.44
CA ARG A 908 12.74 -61.87 -10.55
C ARG A 908 12.85 -62.74 -9.30
N VAL A 909 11.85 -63.60 -9.08
CA VAL A 909 11.80 -64.67 -8.07
C VAL A 909 11.42 -65.97 -8.79
N GLY A 910 12.11 -67.07 -8.51
CA GLY A 910 11.98 -68.35 -9.19
C GLY A 910 13.32 -69.08 -9.27
N PRO A 911 13.47 -70.13 -10.09
CA PRO A 911 12.47 -70.68 -11.02
C PRO A 911 11.35 -71.47 -10.34
N TYR A 912 10.17 -71.49 -10.95
CA TYR A 912 9.04 -72.35 -10.58
C TYR A 912 8.75 -73.39 -11.68
N PRO A 913 8.45 -74.66 -11.33
CA PRO A 913 8.15 -75.71 -12.31
C PRO A 913 6.78 -75.54 -13.00
N SER A 914 5.88 -74.68 -12.47
CA SER A 914 4.57 -74.44 -13.08
C SER A 914 4.07 -73.00 -12.92
N ARG A 915 3.23 -72.56 -13.87
CA ARG A 915 2.50 -71.27 -13.79
C ARG A 915 1.62 -71.17 -12.54
N ALA A 916 1.11 -72.30 -12.03
CA ALA A 916 0.25 -72.34 -10.86
C ALA A 916 1.00 -72.01 -9.57
N GLU A 917 2.25 -72.45 -9.43
CA GLU A 917 3.10 -72.11 -8.27
C GLU A 917 3.64 -70.68 -8.34
N ALA A 918 4.02 -70.22 -9.54
CA ALA A 918 4.33 -68.81 -9.77
C ALA A 918 3.13 -67.89 -9.40
N ALA A 919 1.90 -68.29 -9.74
CA ALA A 919 0.69 -67.56 -9.36
C ALA A 919 0.42 -67.53 -7.84
N LYS A 920 0.65 -68.64 -7.12
CA LYS A 920 0.59 -68.67 -5.65
C LYS A 920 1.59 -67.70 -5.03
N THR A 921 2.80 -67.64 -5.58
CA THR A 921 3.86 -66.72 -5.12
C THR A 921 3.48 -65.26 -5.35
N ILE A 922 2.85 -64.90 -6.48
CA ILE A 922 2.33 -63.54 -6.72
C ILE A 922 1.28 -63.15 -5.67
N ALA A 923 0.38 -64.06 -5.28
CA ALA A 923 -0.60 -63.76 -4.24
C ALA A 923 0.07 -63.45 -2.88
N GLN A 924 1.11 -64.20 -2.50
CA GLN A 924 1.90 -63.95 -1.29
C GLN A 924 2.71 -62.65 -1.36
N LEU A 925 3.27 -62.31 -2.52
CA LEU A 925 4.02 -61.06 -2.73
C LEU A 925 3.10 -59.82 -2.69
N ARG A 926 1.89 -59.92 -3.25
CA ARG A 926 0.86 -58.86 -3.16
C ARG A 926 0.38 -58.64 -1.73
N GLN A 927 0.20 -59.70 -0.94
CA GLN A 927 -0.07 -59.57 0.51
C GLN A 927 1.08 -58.88 1.27
N LYS A 928 2.31 -58.97 0.76
CA LYS A 928 3.49 -58.24 1.28
C LYS A 928 3.70 -56.85 0.64
N GLY A 929 2.77 -56.36 -0.18
CA GLY A 929 2.82 -55.03 -0.80
C GLY A 929 3.64 -54.91 -2.09
N PHE A 930 3.97 -56.01 -2.76
CA PHE A 930 4.69 -56.02 -4.03
C PHE A 930 3.79 -56.49 -5.19
N ASP A 931 3.74 -55.70 -6.26
CA ASP A 931 3.12 -56.14 -7.51
C ASP A 931 4.10 -56.98 -8.35
N ALA A 932 3.57 -57.98 -9.06
CA ALA A 932 4.38 -58.94 -9.80
C ALA A 932 3.59 -59.68 -10.89
N ILE A 933 4.29 -60.14 -11.93
CA ILE A 933 3.73 -60.86 -13.09
C ILE A 933 4.45 -62.18 -13.35
N VAL A 934 3.76 -63.19 -13.89
CA VAL A 934 4.41 -64.44 -14.32
C VAL A 934 5.01 -64.25 -15.70
N THR A 935 6.32 -64.48 -15.79
CA THR A 935 7.15 -64.53 -17.01
C THR A 935 7.62 -65.97 -17.27
N ARG A 936 8.16 -66.20 -18.46
CA ARG A 936 8.85 -67.42 -18.88
C ARG A 936 10.31 -67.09 -19.21
#